data_AF-A0A7C3LJ27-F1
#
_entry.id   AF-A0A7C3LJ27-F1
#
_cell.length_a   1.000
_cell.length_b   1.000
_cell.length_c   1.000
_cell.angle_alpha   90.00
_cell.angle_beta   90.00
_cell.angle_gamma   90.00
#
_symmetry.space_group_name_H-M   'P 1'
#
loop_
_entity.id
_entity.type
_entity.pdbx_description
1 polymer ?
#
loop_
_entity_poly.entity_id
_entity_poly.type
_entity_poly.pdbx_seq_one_letter_code
_entity_poly.pdbx_strand_id
1 'polypeptide(L)'
;TLHIWPARRPLAACRAALIATLLPDPGTPEARKALCEKIGGKVVRKIEKKKMPGGQTVEREKEQTEGGILHWGRETENAETLDWFREEIKKAYGGRAPKVLDPFAGGGAIPLEAMRLGCEATASDINPVAWFILKCTLEYPQKLAGQKRPLPAFILKDRAFMEAFFKAQGLGKGDIRKELTKLGHKDLGPADEAPSMFAEDARLEADLAWHVRAWGQWVLAQARKDLARFYPVYADFEPLDPGMKSYERQPMRLVPLKDDGTPDLAALNADFSADYLADRRNPRWVAKPAVAYLWARTVTCKNCRATIPLLKTRWLCKKDRKRVLLTMEPNKDRTGVVFGIETDVPVKGSNPAQRREYDKRLGAGTMSRAGARCPCCPAIMTMEDIRVRGQSKELGEVMTAVVVDGAKGKEYRLPTDHERAAAADAGNHIDRIFADVPFGAPEEPTPAGGGRGAGRAFSVQGYGIMKWRDLFTPRQLAALGAFVKATRAAHGSMQEAGYPSEWSQGVTAFNYCSIARLADRNSKICTWQVGADKIGHTFTRFALPITWDFVEVMPWADSSGGYGQAVDWVSQVSEHVSEAALHAPSALAQSSSATTISNGMYDVILTDPPYYDAIPYSDLMDFFYIWLRRTLHRLAALSDTVFRAPLGPKWDAERNDGELIDDESRHAGDAKKSRQAYEDGMSHAFEAMHKAL
;
A
#
# COMPACT_ATOMS: atom_id res chain seq x y z
N THR A 1 -0.52 7.95 5.34
CA THR A 1 -1.81 7.97 4.63
C THR A 1 -2.41 6.58 4.57
N LEU A 2 -3.75 6.47 4.68
CA LEU A 2 -4.50 5.21 4.62
C LEU A 2 -4.37 4.55 3.25
N HIS A 3 -4.79 5.28 2.22
CA HIS A 3 -4.84 4.88 0.83
C HIS A 3 -3.95 5.79 -0.03
N ILE A 4 -3.49 5.26 -1.17
CA ILE A 4 -2.81 6.06 -2.19
C ILE A 4 -3.84 6.93 -2.91
N TRP A 5 -3.62 8.24 -2.93
CA TRP A 5 -4.45 9.18 -3.68
C TRP A 5 -3.52 10.14 -4.42
N PRO A 6 -3.65 10.32 -5.74
CA PRO A 6 -2.80 11.23 -6.49
C PRO A 6 -2.93 12.67 -5.98
N ALA A 7 -1.85 13.45 -6.07
CA ALA A 7 -1.81 14.88 -5.73
C ALA A 7 -2.40 15.31 -4.38
N ARG A 8 -2.49 14.42 -3.38
CA ARG A 8 -2.96 14.81 -2.03
C ARG A 8 -2.13 15.98 -1.48
N ARG A 9 -2.81 17.07 -1.12
CA ARG A 9 -2.16 18.27 -0.58
C ARG A 9 -1.51 18.01 0.79
N PRO A 10 -0.37 18.67 1.09
CA PRO A 10 0.24 18.57 2.41
C PRO A 10 -0.70 19.12 3.49
N LEU A 11 -0.90 18.37 4.57
CA LEU A 11 -1.76 18.77 5.70
C LEU A 11 -1.39 20.15 6.26
N ALA A 12 -0.09 20.46 6.35
CA ALA A 12 0.40 21.76 6.76
C ALA A 12 -0.13 22.92 5.89
N ALA A 13 -0.16 22.73 4.57
CA ALA A 13 -0.66 23.74 3.64
C ALA A 13 -2.17 23.92 3.78
N CYS A 14 -2.92 22.80 3.90
CA CYS A 14 -4.37 22.84 4.14
C CYS A 14 -4.70 23.56 5.46
N ARG A 15 -3.98 23.25 6.55
CA ARG A 15 -4.12 23.90 7.86
C ARG A 15 -3.87 25.39 7.78
N ALA A 16 -2.78 25.80 7.12
CA ALA A 16 -2.44 27.21 6.95
C ALA A 16 -3.52 27.96 6.15
N ALA A 17 -3.98 27.37 5.04
CA ALA A 17 -5.03 27.95 4.21
C ALA A 17 -6.33 28.11 4.99
N LEU A 18 -6.76 27.08 5.71
CA LEU A 18 -7.96 27.15 6.55
C LEU A 18 -7.86 28.23 7.62
N ILE A 19 -6.76 28.31 8.37
CA ILE A 19 -6.59 29.35 9.40
C ILE A 19 -6.64 30.74 8.78
N ALA A 20 -5.98 30.94 7.64
CA ALA A 20 -5.97 32.23 6.94
C ALA A 20 -7.35 32.61 6.37
N THR A 21 -8.21 31.63 6.06
CA THR A 21 -9.58 31.86 5.58
C THR A 21 -10.59 32.06 6.73
N LEU A 22 -10.43 31.33 7.83
CA LEU A 22 -11.39 31.31 8.94
C LEU A 22 -11.21 32.44 9.94
N LEU A 23 -10.00 33.01 10.06
CA LEU A 23 -9.75 34.13 10.96
C LEU A 23 -9.94 35.48 10.24
N PRO A 24 -10.44 36.51 10.95
CA PRO A 24 -10.51 37.86 10.39
C PRO A 24 -9.10 38.43 10.12
N ASP A 25 -9.01 39.36 9.18
CA ASP A 25 -7.76 40.09 8.91
C ASP A 25 -7.28 40.78 10.21
N PRO A 26 -6.05 40.51 10.70
CA PRO A 26 -5.48 41.19 11.87
C PRO A 26 -5.29 42.71 11.71
N GLY A 27 -5.47 43.26 10.50
CA GLY A 27 -5.48 44.69 10.21
C GLY A 27 -4.08 45.29 10.07
N THR A 28 -3.16 45.01 11.00
CA THR A 28 -1.80 45.58 11.00
C THR A 28 -0.71 44.61 10.52
N PRO A 29 0.38 45.10 9.90
CA PRO A 29 1.52 44.26 9.52
C PRO A 29 2.12 43.48 10.70
N GLU A 30 2.17 44.07 11.88
CA GLU A 30 2.73 43.48 13.10
C GLU A 30 1.86 42.31 13.58
N ALA A 31 0.54 42.49 13.59
CA ALA A 31 -0.40 41.45 13.98
C ALA A 31 -0.43 40.30 12.96
N ARG A 32 -0.36 40.62 11.65
CA ARG A 32 -0.19 39.61 10.59
C ARG A 32 1.09 38.80 10.78
N LYS A 33 2.22 39.47 11.08
CA LYS A 33 3.50 38.79 11.36
C LYS A 33 3.39 37.87 12.57
N ALA A 34 2.80 38.33 13.66
CA ALA A 34 2.60 37.53 14.87
C ALA A 34 1.72 36.29 14.60
N LEU A 35 0.65 36.45 13.81
CA LEU A 35 -0.20 35.34 13.38
C LEU A 35 0.59 34.34 12.51
N CYS A 36 1.35 34.83 11.52
CA CYS A 36 2.21 33.98 10.68
C CYS A 36 3.26 33.21 11.52
N GLU A 37 3.89 33.84 12.50
CA GLU A 37 4.83 33.18 13.41
C GLU A 37 4.12 32.15 14.30
N LYS A 38 2.88 32.40 14.73
CA LYS A 38 2.09 31.45 15.51
C LYS A 38 1.60 30.26 14.66
N ILE A 39 1.35 30.45 13.36
CA ILE A 39 1.01 29.37 12.43
C ILE A 39 2.27 28.57 12.06
N GLY A 40 3.26 29.21 11.43
CA GLY A 40 4.43 28.57 10.83
C GLY A 40 5.62 28.33 11.76
N GLY A 41 5.62 28.98 12.93
CA GLY A 41 6.77 29.05 13.83
C GLY A 41 7.71 30.20 13.46
N LYS A 42 8.52 30.62 14.43
CA LYS A 42 9.52 31.67 14.24
C LYS A 42 10.77 31.09 13.59
N VAL A 43 11.25 31.71 12.51
CA VAL A 43 12.49 31.27 11.85
C VAL A 43 13.67 31.56 12.77
N VAL A 44 14.42 30.51 13.09
CA VAL A 44 15.67 30.56 13.86
C VAL A 44 16.79 29.91 13.06
N ARG A 45 18.01 30.39 13.24
CA ARG A 45 19.20 29.81 12.61
C ARG A 45 19.85 28.84 13.58
N LYS A 46 19.98 27.57 13.17
CA LYS A 46 20.74 26.56 13.93
C LYS A 46 21.94 26.09 13.13
N ILE A 47 23.03 25.85 13.86
CA ILE A 47 24.24 25.26 13.30
C ILE A 47 24.05 23.74 13.30
N GLU A 48 23.82 23.16 12.13
CA GLU A 48 23.76 21.72 11.93
C GLU A 48 25.18 21.20 11.71
N LYS A 49 25.68 20.35 12.61
CA LYS A 49 26.97 19.67 12.46
C LYS A 49 26.75 18.36 11.72
N LYS A 50 27.12 18.30 10.44
CA LYS A 50 26.99 17.09 9.64
C LYS A 50 28.33 16.39 9.48
N LYS A 51 28.40 15.14 9.95
CA LYS A 51 29.57 14.28 9.75
C LYS A 51 29.55 13.74 8.32
N MET A 52 30.56 14.13 7.54
CA MET A 52 30.72 13.69 6.16
C MET A 52 31.25 12.24 6.12
N PRO A 53 31.05 11.50 5.00
CA PRO A 53 31.53 10.12 4.87
C PRO A 53 33.03 9.91 5.09
N GLY A 54 33.84 10.97 5.00
CA GLY A 54 35.28 10.97 5.30
C GLY A 54 35.67 11.33 6.73
N GLY A 55 34.71 11.42 7.67
CA GLY A 55 34.96 11.73 9.08
C GLY A 55 35.05 13.21 9.44
N GLN A 56 35.16 14.10 8.44
CA GLN A 56 35.12 15.56 8.62
C GLN A 56 33.72 16.03 9.04
N THR A 57 33.64 16.84 10.08
CA THR A 57 32.39 17.52 10.47
C THR A 57 32.32 18.86 9.74
N VAL A 58 31.26 19.04 8.96
CA VAL A 58 30.95 20.33 8.33
C VAL A 58 29.84 20.98 9.15
N GLU A 59 30.10 22.21 9.60
CA GLU A 59 29.07 23.05 10.20
C GLU A 59 28.31 23.75 9.08
N ARG A 60 26.98 23.62 9.08
CA ARG A 60 26.11 24.32 8.15
C ARG A 60 25.07 25.08 8.92
N GLU A 61 24.98 26.38 8.67
CA GLU A 61 23.86 27.18 9.14
C GLU A 61 22.59 26.77 8.38
N LYS A 62 21.55 26.39 9.12
CA LYS A 62 20.27 25.94 8.58
C LYS A 62 19.16 26.72 9.27
N GLU A 63 18.31 27.34 8.46
CA GLU A 63 17.08 27.94 8.94
C GLU A 63 16.06 26.83 9.26
N GLN A 64 15.49 26.92 10.45
CA GLN A 64 14.40 26.07 10.91
C GLN A 64 13.40 26.93 11.67
N THR A 65 12.16 26.47 11.81
CA THR A 65 11.19 27.19 12.64
C THR A 65 11.16 26.62 14.06
N GLU A 66 10.90 27.45 15.06
CA GLU A 66 10.57 27.07 16.44
C GLU A 66 9.14 27.48 16.78
N GLY A 67 8.42 26.62 17.49
CA GLY A 67 6.97 26.78 17.72
C GLY A 67 6.14 26.54 16.46
N GLY A 68 4.93 27.10 16.44
CA GLY A 68 3.99 26.94 15.33
C GLY A 68 3.40 25.54 15.22
N ILE A 69 2.47 25.37 14.29
CA ILE A 69 1.68 24.14 14.14
C ILE A 69 1.75 23.57 12.73
N LEU A 70 2.66 24.00 11.85
CA LEU A 70 2.70 23.46 10.47
C LEU A 70 3.61 22.24 10.29
N HIS A 71 4.63 22.06 11.10
CA HIS A 71 5.48 20.87 11.00
C HIS A 71 4.78 19.64 11.57
N TRP A 72 4.99 18.49 10.93
CA TRP A 72 4.44 17.20 11.38
C TRP A 72 4.75 16.96 12.86
N GLY A 73 3.72 16.65 13.65
CA GLY A 73 3.81 16.41 15.08
C GLY A 73 3.62 17.68 15.92
N ARG A 74 3.85 18.88 15.36
CA ARG A 74 3.70 20.14 16.12
C ARG A 74 2.26 20.49 16.45
N GLU A 75 1.30 19.98 15.71
CA GLU A 75 -0.11 20.08 16.10
C GLU A 75 -0.39 19.41 17.47
N THR A 76 0.41 18.42 17.85
CA THR A 76 0.28 17.66 19.10
C THR A 76 1.25 18.21 20.14
N GLU A 77 2.51 18.48 19.76
CA GLU A 77 3.51 19.08 20.66
C GLU A 77 3.08 20.48 21.15
N ASN A 78 2.43 21.27 20.29
CA ASN A 78 1.93 22.61 20.60
C ASN A 78 0.40 22.63 20.69
N ALA A 79 -0.20 21.61 21.34
CA ALA A 79 -1.64 21.47 21.48
C ALA A 79 -2.34 22.75 21.98
N GLU A 80 -1.74 23.46 22.95
CA GLU A 80 -2.28 24.74 23.45
C GLU A 80 -2.40 25.82 22.36
N THR A 81 -1.48 25.82 21.39
CA THR A 81 -1.55 26.75 20.24
C THR A 81 -2.66 26.34 19.29
N LEU A 82 -2.85 25.04 19.06
CA LEU A 82 -3.96 24.53 18.26
C LEU A 82 -5.31 24.83 18.93
N ASP A 83 -5.40 24.66 20.25
CA ASP A 83 -6.59 25.01 21.05
C ASP A 83 -6.89 26.51 21.00
N TRP A 84 -5.86 27.35 21.06
CA TRP A 84 -6.04 28.79 20.83
C TRP A 84 -6.65 29.08 19.45
N PHE A 85 -6.19 28.41 18.38
CA PHE A 85 -6.81 28.57 17.06
C PHE A 85 -8.26 28.11 17.03
N ARG A 86 -8.60 26.98 17.67
CA ARG A 86 -9.99 26.51 17.78
C ARG A 86 -10.88 27.56 18.42
N GLU A 87 -10.44 28.14 19.54
CA GLU A 87 -11.19 29.16 20.26
C GLU A 87 -11.32 30.47 19.49
N GLU A 88 -10.26 30.95 18.84
CA GLU A 88 -10.33 32.17 18.02
C GLU A 88 -11.21 32.00 16.79
N ILE A 89 -11.15 30.84 16.12
CA ILE A 89 -12.05 30.51 15.02
C ILE A 89 -13.49 30.49 15.54
N LYS A 90 -13.76 29.78 16.63
CA LYS A 90 -15.10 29.72 17.22
C LYS A 90 -15.63 31.12 17.59
N LYS A 91 -14.80 32.00 18.15
CA LYS A 91 -15.15 33.40 18.43
C LYS A 91 -15.49 34.18 17.16
N ALA A 92 -14.71 34.03 16.10
CA ALA A 92 -14.94 34.69 14.81
C ALA A 92 -16.31 34.32 14.20
N TYR A 93 -16.82 33.13 14.50
CA TYR A 93 -18.13 32.65 14.06
C TYR A 93 -19.21 32.73 15.15
N GLY A 94 -19.12 33.67 16.09
CA GLY A 94 -20.19 33.93 17.06
C GLY A 94 -20.37 32.83 18.11
N GLY A 95 -19.30 32.09 18.43
CA GLY A 95 -19.29 31.05 19.44
C GLY A 95 -19.70 29.65 18.95
N ARG A 96 -20.03 29.49 17.67
CA ARG A 96 -20.33 28.19 17.04
C ARG A 96 -19.17 27.68 16.19
N ALA A 97 -19.18 26.38 15.89
CA ALA A 97 -18.28 25.80 14.90
C ALA A 97 -18.65 26.30 13.48
N PRO A 98 -17.68 26.73 12.66
CA PRO A 98 -17.94 27.05 11.26
C PRO A 98 -18.16 25.77 10.45
N LYS A 99 -19.04 25.87 9.44
CA LYS A 99 -19.35 24.82 8.48
C LYS A 99 -18.45 24.97 7.27
N VAL A 100 -17.55 24.01 7.08
CA VAL A 100 -16.55 24.01 6.00
C VAL A 100 -16.89 22.91 5.00
N LEU A 101 -16.98 23.27 3.72
CA LEU A 101 -17.17 22.32 2.62
C LEU A 101 -15.93 22.22 1.74
N ASP A 102 -15.59 20.98 1.37
CA ASP A 102 -14.71 20.66 0.25
C ASP A 102 -15.46 19.73 -0.74
N PRO A 103 -15.93 20.24 -1.90
CA PRO A 103 -16.71 19.46 -2.87
C PRO A 103 -15.84 18.68 -3.87
N PHE A 104 -14.51 18.82 -3.81
CA PHE A 104 -13.53 18.04 -4.58
C PHE A 104 -12.53 17.37 -3.65
N ALA A 105 -13.05 16.77 -2.56
CA ALA A 105 -12.22 16.47 -1.41
C ALA A 105 -11.17 15.38 -1.65
N GLY A 106 -11.39 14.46 -2.60
CA GLY A 106 -10.43 13.44 -2.99
C GLY A 106 -9.86 12.68 -1.79
N GLY A 107 -8.58 12.94 -1.48
CA GLY A 107 -7.89 12.35 -0.34
C GLY A 107 -8.26 12.92 1.04
N GLY A 108 -9.10 13.94 1.16
CA GLY A 108 -9.63 14.45 2.42
C GLY A 108 -8.66 15.27 3.27
N ALA A 109 -7.62 15.87 2.68
CA ALA A 109 -6.63 16.64 3.43
C ALA A 109 -7.21 17.92 4.04
N ILE A 110 -7.98 18.68 3.26
CA ILE A 110 -8.65 19.91 3.72
C ILE A 110 -9.70 19.60 4.80
N PRO A 111 -10.67 18.70 4.60
CA PRO A 111 -11.69 18.45 5.62
C PRO A 111 -11.12 17.83 6.90
N LEU A 112 -10.05 17.03 6.84
CA LEU A 112 -9.36 16.52 8.04
C LEU A 112 -8.77 17.67 8.88
N GLU A 113 -8.14 18.65 8.23
CA GLU A 113 -7.59 19.81 8.94
C GLU A 113 -8.68 20.76 9.43
N ALA A 114 -9.82 20.86 8.72
CA ALA A 114 -10.99 21.59 9.21
C ALA A 114 -11.54 20.95 10.49
N MET A 115 -11.68 19.62 10.53
CA MET A 115 -12.04 18.89 11.74
C MET A 115 -11.05 19.14 12.89
N ARG A 116 -9.75 19.11 12.58
CA ARG A 116 -8.68 19.36 13.58
C ARG A 116 -8.76 20.76 14.17
N LEU A 117 -9.23 21.75 13.40
CA LEU A 117 -9.47 23.14 13.82
C LEU A 117 -10.84 23.35 14.48
N GLY A 118 -11.63 22.30 14.71
CA GLY A 118 -12.92 22.37 15.39
C GLY A 118 -14.09 22.81 14.50
N CYS A 119 -13.97 22.65 13.18
CA CYS A 119 -15.03 22.98 12.23
C CYS A 119 -16.00 21.80 12.03
N GLU A 120 -17.24 22.08 11.62
CA GLU A 120 -18.15 21.10 11.05
C GLU A 120 -17.73 20.84 9.59
N ALA A 121 -17.11 19.70 9.32
CA ALA A 121 -16.51 19.42 8.02
C ALA A 121 -17.44 18.57 7.14
N THR A 122 -17.83 19.10 5.98
CA THR A 122 -18.45 18.32 4.90
C THR A 122 -17.47 18.13 3.77
N ALA A 123 -17.33 16.89 3.31
CA ALA A 123 -16.49 16.52 2.19
C ALA A 123 -17.33 15.77 1.16
N SER A 124 -17.27 16.17 -0.10
CA SER A 124 -17.96 15.48 -1.19
C SER A 124 -16.98 15.07 -2.26
N ASP A 125 -17.23 13.91 -2.87
CA ASP A 125 -16.56 13.49 -4.09
C ASP A 125 -17.46 12.53 -4.88
N ILE A 126 -17.51 12.68 -6.20
CA ILE A 126 -18.28 11.78 -7.07
C ILE A 126 -17.59 10.42 -7.25
N ASN A 127 -16.26 10.36 -7.03
CA ASN A 127 -15.48 9.14 -7.15
C ASN A 127 -15.73 8.22 -5.94
N PRO A 128 -16.20 6.97 -6.13
CA PRO A 128 -16.46 6.04 -5.04
C PRO A 128 -15.26 5.75 -4.14
N VAL A 129 -14.04 5.75 -4.69
CA VAL A 129 -12.82 5.51 -3.92
C VAL A 129 -12.45 6.73 -3.07
N ALA A 130 -12.59 7.94 -3.61
CA ALA A 130 -12.43 9.17 -2.83
C ALA A 130 -13.41 9.20 -1.67
N TRP A 131 -14.71 9.06 -1.97
CA TRP A 131 -15.76 9.01 -0.96
C TRP A 131 -15.46 7.98 0.13
N PHE A 132 -15.06 6.76 -0.25
CA PHE A 132 -14.66 5.74 0.71
C PHE A 132 -13.47 6.18 1.59
N ILE A 133 -12.44 6.81 1.02
CA ILE A 133 -11.31 7.36 1.77
C ILE A 133 -11.80 8.43 2.75
N LEU A 134 -12.75 9.28 2.36
CA LEU A 134 -13.34 10.29 3.23
C LEU A 134 -14.10 9.65 4.40
N LYS A 135 -14.85 8.55 4.19
CA LYS A 135 -15.47 7.79 5.28
C LYS A 135 -14.43 7.31 6.30
N CYS A 136 -13.30 6.78 5.83
CA CYS A 136 -12.22 6.30 6.69
C CYS A 136 -11.37 7.41 7.33
N THR A 137 -11.32 8.60 6.71
CA THR A 137 -10.48 9.72 7.20
C THR A 137 -11.26 10.62 8.15
N LEU A 138 -12.58 10.74 7.97
CA LEU A 138 -13.42 11.73 8.64
C LEU A 138 -14.50 11.06 9.50
N GLU A 139 -15.42 10.31 8.88
CA GLU A 139 -16.62 9.83 9.58
C GLU A 139 -16.37 8.69 10.57
N TYR A 140 -15.72 7.60 10.17
CA TYR A 140 -15.45 6.49 11.11
C TYR A 140 -14.58 6.94 12.29
N PRO A 141 -13.49 7.72 12.09
CA PRO A 141 -12.75 8.29 13.20
C PRO A 141 -13.62 9.16 14.11
N GLN A 142 -14.44 10.06 13.56
CA GLN A 142 -15.31 10.94 14.36
C GLN A 142 -16.34 10.15 15.17
N LYS A 143 -16.93 9.11 14.60
CA LYS A 143 -17.93 8.28 15.28
C LYS A 143 -17.34 7.37 16.35
N LEU A 144 -16.15 6.81 16.09
CA LEU A 144 -15.58 5.71 16.87
C LEU A 144 -14.43 6.15 17.81
N ALA A 145 -13.90 7.36 17.66
CA ALA A 145 -12.85 7.87 18.53
C ALA A 145 -13.26 7.85 20.01
N GLY A 146 -12.32 7.49 20.88
CA GLY A 146 -12.54 7.38 22.32
C GLY A 146 -13.32 6.13 22.76
N GLN A 147 -13.96 5.40 21.85
CA GLN A 147 -14.64 4.15 22.18
C GLN A 147 -13.64 2.99 22.30
N LYS A 148 -13.89 2.09 23.27
CA LYS A 148 -13.14 0.84 23.43
C LYS A 148 -14.08 -0.37 23.49
N ARG A 149 -13.54 -1.54 23.16
CA ARG A 149 -14.24 -2.83 23.23
C ARG A 149 -13.29 -3.94 23.64
N PRO A 150 -13.76 -4.99 24.36
CA PRO A 150 -12.96 -6.17 24.64
C PRO A 150 -12.37 -6.79 23.37
N LEU A 151 -11.09 -7.18 23.41
CA LEU A 151 -10.44 -7.88 22.31
C LEU A 151 -11.14 -9.22 22.01
N PRO A 152 -11.25 -9.64 20.73
CA PRO A 152 -11.82 -10.93 20.37
C PRO A 152 -11.10 -12.12 21.03
N ALA A 153 -11.85 -13.15 21.45
CA ALA A 153 -11.26 -14.32 22.10
C ALA A 153 -10.19 -15.04 21.26
N PHE A 154 -10.28 -15.00 19.92
CA PHE A 154 -9.29 -15.64 19.06
C PHE A 154 -7.90 -14.99 19.15
N ILE A 155 -7.84 -13.66 19.36
CA ILE A 155 -6.56 -12.94 19.32
C ILE A 155 -5.80 -13.07 20.63
N LEU A 156 -6.48 -13.37 21.74
CA LEU A 156 -5.85 -13.59 23.04
C LEU A 156 -4.86 -14.78 23.03
N LYS A 157 -5.03 -15.71 22.09
CA LYS A 157 -4.14 -16.85 21.86
C LYS A 157 -2.87 -16.49 21.09
N ASP A 158 -2.79 -15.30 20.51
CA ASP A 158 -1.59 -14.82 19.82
C ASP A 158 -0.68 -14.10 20.82
N ARG A 159 0.38 -14.80 21.25
CA ARG A 159 1.35 -14.28 22.21
C ARG A 159 2.03 -12.99 21.72
N ALA A 160 2.40 -12.93 20.44
CA ALA A 160 3.13 -11.79 19.90
C ALA A 160 2.24 -10.55 19.81
N PHE A 161 0.97 -10.74 19.42
CA PHE A 161 -0.03 -9.68 19.46
C PHE A 161 -0.24 -9.16 20.88
N MET A 162 -0.46 -10.05 21.86
CA MET A 162 -0.71 -9.64 23.25
C MET A 162 0.50 -8.97 23.89
N GLU A 163 1.73 -9.43 23.59
CA GLU A 163 2.95 -8.75 24.01
C GLU A 163 3.03 -7.32 23.46
N ALA A 164 2.74 -7.13 22.17
CA ALA A 164 2.71 -5.81 21.55
C ALA A 164 1.62 -4.91 22.14
N PHE A 165 0.43 -5.47 22.41
CA PHE A 165 -0.71 -4.78 23.02
C PHE A 165 -0.38 -4.28 24.42
N PHE A 166 0.11 -5.15 25.30
CA PHE A 166 0.48 -4.75 26.66
C PHE A 166 1.65 -3.77 26.68
N LYS A 167 2.61 -3.92 25.77
CA LYS A 167 3.69 -2.95 25.61
C LYS A 167 3.17 -1.57 25.21
N ALA A 168 2.18 -1.49 24.31
CA ALA A 168 1.57 -0.22 23.92
C ALA A 168 0.75 0.42 25.03
N GLN A 169 0.25 -0.36 25.99
CA GLN A 169 -0.36 0.15 27.23
C GLN A 169 0.68 0.62 28.27
N GLY A 170 1.98 0.55 27.97
CA GLY A 170 3.05 1.03 28.85
C GLY A 170 3.53 0.02 29.89
N LEU A 171 3.16 -1.26 29.79
CA LEU A 171 3.61 -2.28 30.73
C LEU A 171 5.11 -2.58 30.57
N GLY A 172 5.79 -2.76 31.71
CA GLY A 172 7.16 -3.26 31.75
C GLY A 172 7.24 -4.76 31.42
N LYS A 173 8.43 -5.24 31.03
CA LYS A 173 8.64 -6.65 30.64
C LYS A 173 8.15 -7.68 31.67
N GLY A 174 8.32 -7.38 32.97
CA GLY A 174 7.89 -8.27 34.05
C GLY A 174 6.37 -8.37 34.17
N ASP A 175 5.66 -7.25 33.98
CA ASP A 175 4.20 -7.22 34.04
C ASP A 175 3.58 -7.82 32.79
N ILE A 176 4.17 -7.58 31.61
CA ILE A 176 3.79 -8.27 30.37
C ILE A 176 3.87 -9.78 30.55
N ARG A 177 4.96 -10.30 31.13
CA ARG A 177 5.11 -11.73 31.41
C ARG A 177 3.97 -12.25 32.29
N LYS A 178 3.66 -11.56 33.39
CA LYS A 178 2.56 -11.94 34.29
C LYS A 178 1.20 -11.96 33.57
N GLU A 179 0.89 -10.94 32.77
CA GLU A 179 -0.37 -10.88 32.02
C GLU A 179 -0.44 -11.98 30.93
N LEU A 180 0.67 -12.27 30.26
CA LEU A 180 0.74 -13.39 29.31
C LEU A 180 0.52 -14.74 30.01
N THR A 181 1.09 -14.96 31.20
CA THR A 181 0.86 -16.18 32.00
C THR A 181 -0.63 -16.33 32.38
N LYS A 182 -1.30 -15.25 32.77
CA LYS A 182 -2.75 -15.26 33.05
C LYS A 182 -3.59 -15.67 31.83
N LEU A 183 -3.14 -15.31 30.63
CA LEU A 183 -3.77 -15.72 29.37
C LEU A 183 -3.37 -17.14 28.93
N GLY A 184 -2.61 -17.88 29.74
CA GLY A 184 -2.20 -19.26 29.47
C GLY A 184 -0.98 -19.40 28.57
N HIS A 185 -0.23 -18.32 28.30
CA HIS A 185 1.03 -18.40 27.56
C HIS A 185 2.14 -18.91 28.49
N LYS A 186 2.75 -20.05 28.15
CA LYS A 186 3.92 -20.58 28.86
C LYS A 186 5.18 -19.84 28.42
N ASP A 187 6.04 -19.47 29.36
CA ASP A 187 7.41 -19.07 29.03
C ASP A 187 8.28 -20.30 28.74
N LEU A 188 9.22 -20.17 27.81
CA LEU A 188 10.31 -21.12 27.63
C LEU A 188 11.35 -20.89 28.75
N GLY A 189 11.12 -21.48 29.92
CA GLY A 189 11.98 -21.48 31.12
C GLY A 189 11.35 -22.33 32.25
N PRO A 190 12.11 -22.94 33.17
CA PRO A 190 11.64 -24.12 33.91
C PRO A 190 10.57 -23.78 34.96
N ALA A 191 9.49 -24.56 34.86
CA ALA A 191 8.49 -24.97 35.87
C ALA A 191 8.10 -23.93 36.96
N ASP A 192 6.87 -23.44 36.93
CA ASP A 192 5.76 -24.04 37.69
C ASP A 192 4.48 -23.18 37.63
N GLU A 193 3.38 -23.88 37.92
CA GLU A 193 2.02 -23.43 38.26
C GLU A 193 0.97 -23.16 37.16
N ALA A 194 -0.22 -23.67 37.47
CA ALA A 194 -1.41 -23.85 36.65
C ALA A 194 -2.13 -22.53 36.29
N PRO A 195 -2.94 -22.50 35.22
CA PRO A 195 -3.64 -21.28 34.81
C PRO A 195 -4.74 -20.90 35.81
N SER A 196 -4.70 -19.67 36.33
CA SER A 196 -5.80 -19.09 37.09
C SER A 196 -6.90 -18.59 36.13
N MET A 197 -8.15 -18.90 36.47
CA MET A 197 -9.33 -18.36 35.80
C MET A 197 -9.30 -16.82 35.71
N PHE A 198 -9.76 -16.35 34.55
CA PHE A 198 -10.08 -14.98 34.12
C PHE A 198 -10.07 -13.89 35.21
N ALA A 199 -9.18 -12.90 35.04
CA ALA A 199 -9.18 -11.67 35.83
C ALA A 199 -9.75 -10.49 35.01
N GLU A 200 -10.70 -9.81 35.64
CA GLU A 200 -11.50 -8.61 35.28
C GLU A 200 -11.17 -7.81 33.99
N ASP A 201 -12.26 -7.57 33.23
CA ASP A 201 -12.41 -7.25 31.80
C ASP A 201 -11.79 -5.94 31.25
N ALA A 202 -11.48 -4.93 32.07
CA ALA A 202 -11.17 -3.59 31.53
C ALA A 202 -9.79 -3.48 30.80
N ARG A 203 -8.81 -4.32 31.14
CA ARG A 203 -7.45 -4.25 30.55
C ARG A 203 -7.37 -4.84 29.14
N LEU A 204 -8.35 -5.65 28.77
CA LEU A 204 -8.47 -6.24 27.44
C LEU A 204 -9.34 -5.39 26.51
N GLU A 205 -9.81 -4.24 26.97
CA GLU A 205 -10.48 -3.27 26.12
C GLU A 205 -9.49 -2.52 25.23
N ALA A 206 -9.81 -2.49 23.95
CA ALA A 206 -8.98 -1.97 22.88
C ALA A 206 -9.75 -0.97 22.02
N ASP A 207 -9.04 0.02 21.50
CA ASP A 207 -9.57 1.00 20.56
C ASP A 207 -9.73 0.42 19.14
N LEU A 208 -10.29 1.23 18.24
CA LEU A 208 -10.50 0.85 16.83
C LEU A 208 -9.23 0.33 16.16
N ALA A 209 -8.07 0.94 16.39
CA ALA A 209 -6.84 0.60 15.70
C ALA A 209 -6.33 -0.80 16.09
N TRP A 210 -6.47 -1.16 17.36
CA TRP A 210 -6.17 -2.50 17.87
C TRP A 210 -7.16 -3.56 17.38
N HIS A 211 -8.45 -3.20 17.25
CA HIS A 211 -9.43 -4.09 16.60
C HIS A 211 -9.14 -4.30 15.11
N VAL A 212 -8.68 -3.26 14.40
CA VAL A 212 -8.18 -3.39 13.01
C VAL A 212 -7.00 -4.35 12.96
N ARG A 213 -6.04 -4.27 13.89
CA ARG A 213 -4.92 -5.24 13.96
C ARG A 213 -5.41 -6.66 14.22
N ALA A 214 -6.30 -6.86 15.20
CA ALA A 214 -6.81 -8.18 15.57
C ALA A 214 -7.55 -8.85 14.41
N TRP A 215 -8.49 -8.14 13.79
CA TRP A 215 -9.23 -8.66 12.63
C TRP A 215 -8.38 -8.74 11.37
N GLY A 216 -7.36 -7.89 11.21
CA GLY A 216 -6.35 -8.03 10.17
C GLY A 216 -5.56 -9.32 10.30
N GLN A 217 -5.16 -9.71 11.53
CA GLN A 217 -4.51 -11.02 11.78
C GLN A 217 -5.46 -12.18 11.47
N TRP A 218 -6.74 -12.06 11.81
CA TRP A 218 -7.74 -13.06 11.43
C TRP A 218 -7.86 -13.22 9.91
N VAL A 219 -7.95 -12.11 9.19
CA VAL A 219 -8.02 -12.10 7.72
C VAL A 219 -6.77 -12.75 7.12
N LEU A 220 -5.59 -12.40 7.63
CA LEU A 220 -4.33 -13.01 7.21
C LEU A 220 -4.33 -14.52 7.44
N ALA A 221 -4.74 -14.97 8.63
CA ALA A 221 -4.78 -16.39 8.96
C ALA A 221 -5.71 -17.18 8.03
N GLN A 222 -6.90 -16.64 7.72
CA GLN A 222 -7.83 -17.31 6.79
C GLN A 222 -7.32 -17.31 5.35
N ALA A 223 -6.83 -16.18 4.84
CA ALA A 223 -6.28 -16.11 3.49
C ALA A 223 -5.07 -17.04 3.34
N ARG A 224 -4.24 -17.17 4.38
CA ARG A 224 -3.06 -18.04 4.39
C ARG A 224 -3.42 -19.52 4.23
N LYS A 225 -4.48 -20.00 4.90
CA LYS A 225 -4.92 -21.41 4.78
C LYS A 225 -5.17 -21.80 3.33
N ASP A 226 -5.81 -20.92 2.57
CA ASP A 226 -6.16 -21.17 1.17
C ASP A 226 -4.95 -21.03 0.22
N LEU A 227 -3.99 -20.18 0.59
CA LEU A 227 -2.91 -19.75 -0.30
C LEU A 227 -1.55 -20.42 -0.05
N ALA A 228 -1.27 -20.93 1.15
CA ALA A 228 0.08 -21.33 1.57
C ALA A 228 0.73 -22.35 0.63
N ARG A 229 -0.05 -23.28 0.07
CA ARG A 229 0.42 -24.25 -0.93
C ARG A 229 0.99 -23.62 -2.21
N PHE A 230 0.55 -22.42 -2.59
CA PHE A 230 1.04 -21.70 -3.77
C PHE A 230 2.31 -20.89 -3.48
N TYR A 231 2.69 -20.79 -2.21
CA TYR A 231 3.84 -20.04 -1.72
C TYR A 231 4.71 -20.93 -0.82
N PRO A 232 5.31 -21.99 -1.38
CA PRO A 232 6.05 -22.96 -0.59
C PRO A 232 7.27 -22.32 0.09
N VAL A 233 7.53 -22.74 1.33
CA VAL A 233 8.68 -22.30 2.12
C VAL A 233 9.74 -23.40 2.07
N TYR A 234 10.98 -23.00 1.82
CA TYR A 234 12.12 -23.90 1.87
C TYR A 234 13.01 -23.57 3.06
N ALA A 235 13.78 -24.55 3.51
CA ALA A 235 14.77 -24.39 4.56
C ALA A 235 16.15 -24.81 4.10
N ASP A 236 17.16 -24.07 4.54
CA ASP A 236 18.56 -24.41 4.38
C ASP A 236 19.07 -25.07 5.65
N PHE A 237 20.05 -25.98 5.51
CA PHE A 237 20.72 -26.58 6.65
C PHE A 237 21.89 -25.68 7.08
N GLU A 238 21.70 -24.89 8.12
CA GLU A 238 22.68 -23.91 8.60
C GLU A 238 22.54 -23.64 10.11
N PRO A 239 23.60 -23.15 10.79
CA PRO A 239 23.52 -22.70 12.17
C PRO A 239 22.91 -21.30 12.27
N LEU A 240 22.36 -20.97 13.44
CA LEU A 240 21.71 -19.67 13.69
C LEU A 240 22.70 -18.57 14.14
N ASP A 241 23.92 -18.95 14.54
CA ASP A 241 24.91 -18.05 15.15
C ASP A 241 26.21 -17.96 14.30
N PRO A 242 26.82 -16.76 14.13
CA PRO A 242 28.12 -16.59 13.48
C PRO A 242 29.29 -17.37 14.12
N GLY A 243 29.22 -17.79 15.39
CA GLY A 243 30.17 -18.71 16.02
C GLY A 243 30.03 -20.17 15.57
N MET A 244 29.86 -20.38 14.26
CA MET A 244 29.41 -21.63 13.66
C MET A 244 30.35 -22.82 13.90
N LYS A 245 29.79 -24.00 14.20
CA LYS A 245 30.52 -25.27 14.03
C LYS A 245 30.65 -25.57 12.53
N SER A 246 31.74 -26.23 12.14
CA SER A 246 31.87 -26.73 10.76
C SER A 246 30.75 -27.72 10.46
N TYR A 247 30.16 -27.62 9.27
CA TYR A 247 29.08 -28.51 8.83
C TYR A 247 29.13 -28.67 7.32
N GLU A 248 28.62 -29.81 6.84
CA GLU A 248 28.43 -30.04 5.42
C GLU A 248 27.11 -29.43 4.95
N ARG A 249 27.16 -28.63 3.89
CA ARG A 249 25.96 -28.05 3.30
C ARG A 249 25.07 -29.13 2.72
N GLN A 250 23.80 -29.13 3.13
CA GLN A 250 22.79 -30.03 2.59
C GLN A 250 21.94 -29.30 1.54
N PRO A 251 21.38 -30.01 0.55
CA PRO A 251 20.38 -29.44 -0.34
C PRO A 251 19.18 -28.89 0.45
N MET A 252 18.67 -27.74 0.02
CA MET A 252 17.47 -27.14 0.61
C MET A 252 16.28 -28.10 0.60
N ARG A 253 15.46 -28.06 1.65
CA ARG A 253 14.27 -28.91 1.80
C ARG A 253 12.99 -28.10 1.83
N LEU A 254 11.92 -28.65 1.26
CA LEU A 254 10.58 -28.09 1.39
C LEU A 254 10.13 -28.24 2.85
N VAL A 255 9.64 -27.15 3.45
CA VAL A 255 9.09 -27.16 4.80
C VAL A 255 7.62 -27.61 4.72
N PRO A 256 7.21 -28.64 5.48
CA PRO A 256 5.81 -29.04 5.55
C PRO A 256 4.91 -27.88 6.02
N LEU A 257 3.63 -27.94 5.69
CA LEU A 257 2.64 -26.98 6.19
C LEU A 257 1.81 -27.62 7.32
N LYS A 258 1.48 -26.82 8.33
CA LYS A 258 0.43 -27.15 9.29
C LYS A 258 -0.95 -26.89 8.68
N ASP A 259 -2.01 -27.35 9.35
CA ASP A 259 -3.40 -27.16 8.91
C ASP A 259 -3.80 -25.68 8.77
N ASP A 260 -3.14 -24.78 9.49
CA ASP A 260 -3.34 -23.33 9.40
C ASP A 260 -2.54 -22.65 8.27
N GLY A 261 -1.79 -23.42 7.48
CA GLY A 261 -0.93 -22.92 6.40
C GLY A 261 0.39 -22.28 6.88
N THR A 262 0.72 -22.36 8.17
CA THR A 262 2.05 -21.96 8.67
C THR A 262 3.09 -23.06 8.44
N PRO A 263 4.39 -22.74 8.29
CA PRO A 263 5.42 -23.72 8.01
C PRO A 263 5.76 -24.50 9.28
N ASP A 264 5.81 -25.82 9.17
CA ASP A 264 6.16 -26.72 10.26
C ASP A 264 7.67 -27.00 10.29
N LEU A 265 8.42 -26.01 10.78
CA LEU A 265 9.86 -26.15 10.96
C LEU A 265 10.23 -27.13 12.09
N ALA A 266 9.29 -27.38 13.02
CA ALA A 266 9.50 -28.35 14.09
C ALA A 266 9.50 -29.77 13.53
N ALA A 267 8.55 -30.10 12.65
CA ALA A 267 8.54 -31.39 11.95
C ALA A 267 9.84 -31.63 11.15
N LEU A 268 10.37 -30.59 10.49
CA LEU A 268 11.61 -30.73 9.72
C LEU A 268 12.87 -30.92 10.59
N ASN A 269 12.83 -30.48 11.85
CA ASN A 269 13.92 -30.62 12.81
C ASN A 269 13.67 -31.72 13.86
N ALA A 270 12.68 -32.59 13.67
CA ALA A 270 12.26 -33.59 14.65
C ALA A 270 13.35 -34.62 14.98
N ASP A 271 14.30 -34.84 14.06
CA ASP A 271 15.43 -35.77 14.24
C ASP A 271 16.50 -35.23 15.22
N PHE A 272 16.44 -33.94 15.59
CA PHE A 272 17.40 -33.32 16.52
C PHE A 272 16.84 -33.28 17.95
N SER A 273 17.69 -33.63 18.93
CA SER A 273 17.32 -33.51 20.33
C SER A 273 17.12 -32.04 20.76
N ALA A 274 16.32 -31.83 21.80
CA ALA A 274 16.11 -30.50 22.37
C ALA A 274 17.45 -29.83 22.78
N ASP A 275 18.36 -30.58 23.39
CA ASP A 275 19.69 -30.10 23.77
C ASP A 275 20.55 -29.72 22.57
N TYR A 276 20.44 -30.47 21.47
CA TYR A 276 21.12 -30.14 20.22
C TYR A 276 20.59 -28.82 19.63
N LEU A 277 19.27 -28.64 19.63
CA LEU A 277 18.65 -27.40 19.15
C LEU A 277 18.88 -26.22 20.10
N ALA A 278 19.12 -26.44 21.39
CA ALA A 278 19.45 -25.36 22.32
C ALA A 278 20.77 -24.66 21.97
N ASP A 279 21.78 -25.39 21.48
CA ASP A 279 23.05 -24.80 21.02
C ASP A 279 22.91 -24.21 19.60
N ARG A 280 22.70 -22.89 19.52
CA ARG A 280 22.50 -22.12 18.27
C ARG A 280 23.63 -22.26 17.24
N ARG A 281 24.81 -22.75 17.63
CA ARG A 281 25.96 -23.00 16.74
C ARG A 281 25.84 -24.32 15.98
N ASN A 282 24.92 -25.20 16.39
CA ASN A 282 24.64 -26.45 15.70
C ASN A 282 23.83 -26.20 14.41
N PRO A 283 24.23 -26.80 13.28
CA PRO A 283 23.48 -26.70 12.03
C PRO A 283 22.12 -27.39 12.17
N ARG A 284 21.09 -26.79 11.59
CA ARG A 284 19.70 -27.25 11.65
C ARG A 284 18.97 -26.76 10.42
N TRP A 285 17.75 -27.21 10.20
CA TRP A 285 16.91 -26.64 9.15
C TRP A 285 16.40 -25.27 9.60
N VAL A 286 16.73 -24.24 8.83
CA VAL A 286 16.32 -22.85 9.05
C VAL A 286 15.46 -22.43 7.87
N ALA A 287 14.21 -22.08 8.13
CA ALA A 287 13.29 -21.63 7.09
C ALA A 287 13.79 -20.33 6.45
N LYS A 288 13.72 -20.28 5.12
CA LYS A 288 14.06 -19.16 4.25
C LYS A 288 12.78 -18.70 3.53
N PRO A 289 11.85 -18.03 4.24
CA PRO A 289 10.59 -17.62 3.63
C PRO A 289 10.85 -16.67 2.46
N ALA A 290 10.08 -16.83 1.39
CA ALA A 290 10.14 -15.92 0.26
C ALA A 290 9.65 -14.54 0.68
N VAL A 291 10.37 -13.51 0.24
CA VAL A 291 9.97 -12.10 0.34
C VAL A 291 9.28 -11.69 -0.96
N ALA A 292 9.83 -12.14 -2.09
CA ALA A 292 9.38 -11.78 -3.41
C ALA A 292 9.82 -12.79 -4.47
N TYR A 293 9.05 -12.87 -5.55
CA TYR A 293 9.38 -13.62 -6.76
C TYR A 293 9.59 -12.63 -7.90
N LEU A 294 10.74 -12.70 -8.56
CA LEU A 294 11.09 -11.83 -9.68
C LEU A 294 10.71 -12.53 -10.98
N TRP A 295 10.06 -11.80 -11.87
CA TRP A 295 9.51 -12.30 -13.12
C TRP A 295 9.95 -11.44 -14.29
N ALA A 296 10.03 -12.04 -15.46
CA ALA A 296 10.13 -11.34 -16.73
C ALA A 296 9.00 -11.80 -17.65
N ARG A 297 8.36 -10.86 -18.34
CA ARG A 297 7.55 -11.20 -19.52
C ARG A 297 8.45 -11.81 -20.58
N THR A 298 7.89 -12.62 -21.46
CA THR A 298 8.64 -13.27 -22.54
C THR A 298 7.97 -13.01 -23.88
N VAL A 299 8.76 -13.05 -24.95
CA VAL A 299 8.26 -13.01 -26.33
C VAL A 299 8.98 -14.06 -27.17
N THR A 300 8.28 -14.64 -28.14
CA THR A 300 8.88 -15.57 -29.09
C THR A 300 9.63 -14.80 -30.19
N CYS A 301 10.93 -15.05 -30.32
CA CYS A 301 11.78 -14.43 -31.34
C CYS A 301 11.21 -14.67 -32.75
N LYS A 302 11.10 -13.61 -33.55
CA LYS A 302 10.62 -13.69 -34.94
C LYS A 302 11.55 -14.48 -35.87
N ASN A 303 12.83 -14.59 -35.52
CA ASN A 303 13.84 -15.27 -36.34
C ASN A 303 14.07 -16.71 -35.92
N CYS A 304 14.60 -16.94 -34.71
CA CYS A 304 14.99 -18.27 -34.25
C CYS A 304 13.94 -18.98 -33.37
N ARG A 305 12.75 -18.38 -33.18
CA ARG A 305 11.67 -18.89 -32.32
C ARG A 305 12.03 -19.12 -30.85
N ALA A 306 13.23 -18.73 -30.42
CA ALA A 306 13.62 -18.79 -29.01
C ALA A 306 12.74 -17.90 -28.14
N THR A 307 12.51 -18.33 -26.90
CA THR A 307 11.82 -17.54 -25.87
C THR A 307 12.78 -16.48 -25.33
N ILE A 308 12.46 -15.20 -25.54
CA ILE A 308 13.25 -14.06 -25.09
C ILE A 308 12.62 -13.51 -23.80
N PRO A 309 13.28 -13.61 -22.63
CA PRO A 309 12.83 -12.87 -21.45
C PRO A 309 13.06 -11.37 -21.67
N LEU A 310 12.08 -10.54 -21.32
CA LEU A 310 12.11 -9.08 -21.47
C LEU A 310 12.60 -8.45 -20.15
N LEU A 311 13.92 -8.21 -20.06
CA LEU A 311 14.58 -7.69 -18.86
C LEU A 311 15.11 -6.27 -19.12
N LYS A 312 14.77 -5.29 -18.28
CA LYS A 312 15.42 -3.97 -18.31
C LYS A 312 16.83 -4.01 -17.72
N THR A 313 17.05 -4.85 -16.73
CA THR A 313 18.33 -4.98 -16.01
C THR A 313 18.51 -6.42 -15.54
N ARG A 314 19.78 -6.85 -15.44
CA ARG A 314 20.18 -8.11 -14.81
C ARG A 314 20.63 -7.92 -13.35
N TRP A 315 20.77 -6.68 -12.88
CA TRP A 315 21.05 -6.43 -11.46
C TRP A 315 19.86 -6.84 -10.60
N LEU A 316 20.08 -7.74 -9.64
CA LEU A 316 19.10 -8.10 -8.62
C LEU A 316 19.29 -7.22 -7.38
N CYS A 317 20.54 -6.96 -6.99
CA CYS A 317 20.89 -6.06 -5.91
C CYS A 317 22.15 -5.27 -6.28
N LYS A 318 22.14 -3.96 -6.02
CA LYS A 318 23.31 -3.09 -6.23
C LYS A 318 23.43 -2.05 -5.10
N LYS A 319 23.95 -2.50 -3.96
CA LYS A 319 24.31 -1.71 -2.79
C LYS A 319 25.82 -1.77 -2.55
N ASP A 320 26.36 -0.83 -1.78
CA ASP A 320 27.80 -0.73 -1.51
C ASP A 320 28.42 -2.02 -0.96
N ARG A 321 27.68 -2.74 -0.11
CA ARG A 321 28.14 -3.98 0.55
C ARG A 321 27.48 -5.25 0.01
N LYS A 322 26.64 -5.15 -1.02
CA LYS A 322 25.90 -6.30 -1.58
C LYS A 322 25.59 -6.08 -3.05
N ARG A 323 26.19 -6.90 -3.91
CA ARG A 323 26.05 -6.84 -5.36
C ARG A 323 25.72 -8.22 -5.88
N VAL A 324 24.54 -8.36 -6.49
CA VAL A 324 24.02 -9.65 -6.97
C VAL A 324 23.49 -9.47 -8.40
N LEU A 325 23.94 -10.34 -9.30
CA LEU A 325 23.61 -10.31 -10.72
C LEU A 325 22.88 -11.60 -11.13
N LEU A 326 21.84 -11.44 -11.94
CA LEU A 326 21.19 -12.53 -12.68
C LEU A 326 22.04 -12.85 -13.91
N THR A 327 22.71 -13.99 -13.91
CA THR A 327 23.38 -14.48 -15.13
C THR A 327 22.34 -15.05 -16.08
N MET A 328 22.61 -14.96 -17.38
CA MET A 328 21.68 -15.37 -18.43
C MET A 328 22.47 -15.79 -19.66
N GLU A 329 22.37 -17.07 -20.02
CA GLU A 329 23.09 -17.66 -21.16
C GLU A 329 22.11 -18.46 -22.03
N PRO A 330 22.28 -18.52 -23.36
CA PRO A 330 21.48 -19.38 -24.21
C PRO A 330 21.57 -20.85 -23.76
N ASN A 331 20.45 -21.56 -23.74
CA ASN A 331 20.46 -23.00 -23.54
C ASN A 331 21.10 -23.74 -24.74
N LYS A 332 21.45 -25.02 -24.55
CA LYS A 332 22.22 -25.82 -25.53
C LYS A 332 21.57 -25.89 -26.92
N ASP A 333 20.25 -26.01 -26.96
CA ASP A 333 19.41 -26.07 -28.16
C ASP A 333 18.97 -24.69 -28.68
N ARG A 334 19.37 -23.60 -28.01
CA ARG A 334 19.07 -22.21 -28.38
C ARG A 334 17.58 -21.87 -28.50
N THR A 335 16.73 -22.60 -27.77
CA THR A 335 15.28 -22.34 -27.68
C THR A 335 14.93 -21.32 -26.59
N GLY A 336 15.90 -20.93 -25.75
CA GLY A 336 15.72 -19.96 -24.67
C GLY A 336 17.01 -19.68 -23.91
N VAL A 337 16.89 -19.40 -22.62
CA VAL A 337 18.02 -19.10 -21.74
C VAL A 337 17.99 -19.92 -20.46
N VAL A 338 19.17 -20.13 -19.88
CA VAL A 338 19.36 -20.62 -18.51
C VAL A 338 19.77 -19.44 -17.64
N PHE A 339 19.10 -19.29 -16.50
CA PHE A 339 19.43 -18.27 -15.50
C PHE A 339 20.38 -18.82 -14.44
N GLY A 340 21.20 -17.96 -13.86
CA GLY A 340 21.99 -18.23 -12.66
C GLY A 340 22.08 -17.01 -11.76
N ILE A 341 22.64 -17.20 -10.56
CA ILE A 341 22.84 -16.13 -9.57
C ILE A 341 24.32 -15.99 -9.30
N GLU A 342 24.88 -14.81 -9.57
CA GLU A 342 26.24 -14.45 -9.23
C GLU A 342 26.20 -13.48 -8.04
N THR A 343 26.75 -13.90 -6.90
CA THR A 343 26.89 -13.06 -5.69
C THR A 343 28.26 -12.39 -5.65
N ASP A 344 28.39 -11.36 -4.82
CA ASP A 344 29.66 -10.67 -4.55
C ASP A 344 30.34 -10.07 -5.80
N VAL A 345 29.52 -9.62 -6.75
CA VAL A 345 29.99 -9.09 -8.04
C VAL A 345 30.88 -7.85 -7.79
N PRO A 346 32.14 -7.85 -8.22
CA PRO A 346 33.10 -6.81 -7.86
C PRO A 346 32.77 -5.47 -8.52
N VAL A 347 33.12 -4.38 -7.84
CA VAL A 347 33.13 -3.04 -8.42
C VAL A 347 34.34 -2.94 -9.36
N LYS A 348 34.14 -2.61 -10.65
CA LYS A 348 35.25 -2.34 -11.60
C LYS A 348 35.18 -0.91 -12.14
N GLY A 349 36.35 -0.30 -12.31
CA GLY A 349 36.52 1.09 -12.78
C GLY A 349 37.22 1.97 -11.74
N SER A 350 38.19 2.77 -12.18
CA SER A 350 39.02 3.59 -11.28
C SER A 350 38.26 4.81 -10.76
N ASN A 351 37.29 5.34 -11.52
CA ASN A 351 36.49 6.51 -11.15
C ASN A 351 34.96 6.26 -11.25
N PRO A 352 34.12 7.15 -10.69
CA PRO A 352 32.66 6.97 -10.69
C PRO A 352 32.02 6.83 -12.09
N ALA A 353 32.54 7.52 -13.11
CA ALA A 353 32.00 7.43 -14.47
C ALA A 353 32.28 6.05 -15.10
N GLN A 354 33.52 5.56 -14.97
CA GLN A 354 33.91 4.23 -15.43
C GLN A 354 33.13 3.12 -14.71
N ARG A 355 32.94 3.25 -13.39
CA ARG A 355 32.13 2.32 -12.59
C ARG A 355 30.69 2.26 -13.11
N ARG A 356 30.08 3.42 -13.35
CA ARG A 356 28.71 3.50 -13.90
C ARG A 356 28.59 2.84 -15.26
N GLU A 357 29.55 3.08 -16.16
CA GLU A 357 29.49 2.51 -17.51
C GLU A 357 29.74 1.00 -17.51
N TYR A 358 30.71 0.53 -16.72
CA TYR A 358 30.93 -0.91 -16.52
C TYR A 358 29.67 -1.59 -15.96
N ASP A 359 29.07 -1.03 -14.91
CA ASP A 359 27.85 -1.58 -14.29
C ASP A 359 26.65 -1.55 -15.24
N LYS A 360 26.54 -0.51 -16.08
CA LYS A 360 25.49 -0.40 -17.10
C LYS A 360 25.63 -1.50 -18.15
N ARG A 361 26.86 -1.78 -18.61
CA ARG A 361 27.14 -2.85 -19.58
C ARG A 361 26.95 -4.23 -18.97
N LEU A 362 27.49 -4.46 -17.77
CA LEU A 362 27.37 -5.74 -17.07
C LEU A 362 25.91 -6.06 -16.74
N GLY A 363 25.16 -5.07 -16.24
CA GLY A 363 23.76 -5.23 -15.87
C GLY A 363 22.76 -5.11 -17.03
N ALA A 364 23.20 -4.95 -18.28
CA ALA A 364 22.29 -4.80 -19.40
C ALA A 364 21.38 -6.02 -19.53
N GLY A 365 20.06 -5.79 -19.58
CA GLY A 365 19.07 -6.82 -19.89
C GLY A 365 18.88 -6.95 -21.41
N THR A 366 17.83 -7.67 -21.81
CA THR A 366 17.46 -7.84 -23.22
C THR A 366 16.75 -6.62 -23.80
N MET A 367 16.09 -5.81 -22.95
CA MET A 367 15.33 -4.63 -23.37
C MET A 367 16.20 -3.39 -23.56
N SER A 368 15.92 -2.65 -24.62
CA SER A 368 16.48 -1.34 -24.95
C SER A 368 15.39 -0.41 -25.51
N ARG A 369 15.76 0.82 -25.88
CA ARG A 369 14.83 1.72 -26.59
C ARG A 369 14.42 1.20 -27.98
N ALA A 370 15.25 0.36 -28.62
CA ALA A 370 14.97 -0.22 -29.93
C ALA A 370 14.05 -1.46 -29.86
N GLY A 371 13.82 -2.02 -28.67
CA GLY A 371 13.11 -3.28 -28.46
C GLY A 371 13.96 -4.31 -27.70
N ALA A 372 13.70 -5.60 -27.89
CA ALA A 372 14.36 -6.70 -27.20
C ALA A 372 15.39 -7.42 -28.08
N ARG A 373 16.64 -7.49 -27.63
CA ARG A 373 17.69 -8.28 -28.29
C ARG A 373 17.54 -9.76 -27.92
N CYS A 374 17.51 -10.63 -28.93
CA CYS A 374 17.49 -12.07 -28.72
C CYS A 374 18.85 -12.55 -28.15
N PRO A 375 18.88 -13.33 -27.06
CA PRO A 375 20.12 -13.92 -26.56
C PRO A 375 20.63 -15.06 -27.45
N CYS A 376 19.75 -15.71 -28.22
CA CYS A 376 20.04 -16.92 -28.99
C CYS A 376 20.44 -16.65 -30.46
N CYS A 377 20.18 -15.44 -30.99
CA CYS A 377 20.53 -15.06 -32.36
C CYS A 377 20.70 -13.53 -32.49
N PRO A 378 21.19 -13.00 -33.62
CA PRO A 378 21.41 -11.56 -33.82
C PRO A 378 20.13 -10.68 -33.91
N ALA A 379 18.94 -11.28 -33.94
CA ALA A 379 17.70 -10.55 -34.18
C ALA A 379 17.31 -9.61 -33.01
N ILE A 380 16.65 -8.51 -33.37
CA ILE A 380 15.99 -7.59 -32.44
C ILE A 380 14.48 -7.67 -32.69
N MET A 381 13.72 -7.94 -31.64
CA MET A 381 12.28 -7.75 -31.60
C MET A 381 12.03 -6.26 -31.37
N THR A 382 11.54 -5.54 -32.37
CA THR A 382 11.22 -4.12 -32.23
C THR A 382 10.09 -3.91 -31.21
N MET A 383 9.91 -2.68 -30.74
CA MET A 383 8.78 -2.34 -29.88
C MET A 383 7.42 -2.66 -30.53
N GLU A 384 7.31 -2.49 -31.85
CA GLU A 384 6.11 -2.83 -32.59
C GLU A 384 5.90 -4.34 -32.69
N ASP A 385 6.95 -5.11 -32.94
CA ASP A 385 6.87 -6.58 -32.91
C ASP A 385 6.34 -7.07 -31.56
N ILE A 386 6.84 -6.50 -30.45
CA ILE A 386 6.39 -6.85 -29.09
C ILE A 386 4.93 -6.43 -28.86
N ARG A 387 4.53 -5.26 -29.37
CA ARG A 387 3.16 -4.76 -29.26
C ARG A 387 2.17 -5.68 -29.97
N VAL A 388 2.43 -6.04 -31.23
CA VAL A 388 1.61 -6.97 -32.02
C VAL A 388 1.48 -8.30 -31.30
N ARG A 389 2.58 -8.85 -30.78
CA ARG A 389 2.55 -10.10 -29.99
C ARG A 389 1.72 -9.97 -28.71
N GLY A 390 1.82 -8.82 -28.03
CA GLY A 390 0.98 -8.50 -26.86
C GLY A 390 -0.50 -8.49 -27.20
N GLN A 391 -0.89 -7.78 -28.27
CA GLN A 391 -2.27 -7.72 -28.74
C GLN A 391 -2.82 -9.11 -29.11
N SER A 392 -1.99 -9.97 -29.69
CA SER A 392 -2.33 -11.37 -29.96
C SER A 392 -2.28 -12.30 -28.74
N LYS A 393 -2.04 -11.77 -27.53
CA LYS A 393 -1.91 -12.54 -26.27
C LYS A 393 -0.80 -13.59 -26.30
N GLU A 394 0.29 -13.31 -27.01
CA GLU A 394 1.46 -14.18 -27.15
C GLU A 394 2.65 -13.78 -26.26
N LEU A 395 2.44 -12.86 -25.31
CA LEU A 395 3.43 -12.58 -24.27
C LEU A 395 3.33 -13.62 -23.16
N GLY A 396 4.42 -14.34 -22.90
CA GLY A 396 4.54 -15.26 -21.78
C GLY A 396 5.15 -14.59 -20.55
N GLU A 397 5.41 -15.38 -19.51
CA GLU A 397 6.01 -14.94 -18.25
C GLU A 397 6.96 -16.05 -17.74
N VAL A 398 8.11 -15.68 -17.16
CA VAL A 398 9.07 -16.62 -16.57
C VAL A 398 9.59 -16.09 -15.24
N MET A 399 9.62 -16.94 -14.21
CA MET A 399 10.18 -16.62 -12.91
C MET A 399 11.71 -16.69 -12.99
N THR A 400 12.39 -15.58 -12.72
CA THR A 400 13.84 -15.44 -12.91
C THR A 400 14.63 -15.68 -11.63
N ALA A 401 14.11 -15.23 -10.49
CA ALA A 401 14.74 -15.39 -9.19
C ALA A 401 13.72 -15.36 -8.05
N VAL A 402 14.07 -15.97 -6.92
CA VAL A 402 13.34 -15.87 -5.65
C VAL A 402 14.20 -15.10 -4.67
N VAL A 403 13.61 -14.09 -4.05
CA VAL A 403 14.21 -13.33 -2.96
C VAL A 403 13.68 -13.93 -1.66
N VAL A 404 14.57 -14.38 -0.79
CA VAL A 404 14.23 -14.98 0.51
C VAL A 404 14.82 -14.17 1.65
N ASP A 405 14.25 -14.27 2.85
CA ASP A 405 14.88 -13.74 4.06
C ASP A 405 15.95 -14.73 4.58
N GLY A 406 17.16 -14.21 4.76
CA GLY A 406 18.31 -14.92 5.32
C GLY A 406 18.88 -14.19 6.54
N ALA A 407 19.87 -14.82 7.18
CA ALA A 407 20.43 -14.35 8.46
C ALA A 407 21.08 -12.95 8.38
N LYS A 408 21.62 -12.58 7.21
CA LYS A 408 22.28 -11.28 6.95
C LYS A 408 21.43 -10.33 6.10
N GLY A 409 20.11 -10.56 6.07
CA GLY A 409 19.16 -9.87 5.21
C GLY A 409 18.78 -10.73 4.01
N LYS A 410 18.25 -10.09 2.96
CA LYS A 410 17.71 -10.82 1.81
C LYS A 410 18.76 -11.68 1.11
N GLU A 411 18.38 -12.82 0.58
CA GLU A 411 19.21 -13.70 -0.24
C GLU A 411 18.49 -13.95 -1.58
N TYR A 412 19.26 -14.31 -2.61
CA TYR A 412 18.73 -14.52 -3.96
C TYR A 412 19.08 -15.92 -4.42
N ARG A 413 18.09 -16.64 -4.95
CA ARG A 413 18.26 -17.98 -5.51
C ARG A 413 17.43 -18.16 -6.77
N LEU A 414 17.73 -19.23 -7.50
CA LEU A 414 16.86 -19.68 -8.58
C LEU A 414 15.56 -20.26 -8.01
N PRO A 415 14.43 -20.14 -8.74
CA PRO A 415 13.21 -20.82 -8.38
C PRO A 415 13.33 -22.33 -8.59
N THR A 416 12.67 -23.10 -7.73
CA THR A 416 12.52 -24.55 -7.87
C THR A 416 11.42 -24.89 -8.88
N ASP A 417 11.40 -26.11 -9.42
CA ASP A 417 10.30 -26.56 -10.29
C ASP A 417 8.97 -26.62 -9.55
N HIS A 418 8.99 -26.99 -8.28
CA HIS A 418 7.80 -26.99 -7.43
C HIS A 418 7.23 -25.57 -7.25
N GLU A 419 8.06 -24.54 -7.05
CA GLU A 419 7.58 -23.14 -7.00
C GLU A 419 6.96 -22.67 -8.31
N ARG A 420 7.55 -23.05 -9.45
CA ARG A 420 6.99 -22.76 -10.78
C ARG A 420 5.63 -23.43 -10.95
N ALA A 421 5.54 -24.71 -10.60
CA ALA A 421 4.30 -25.48 -10.69
C ALA A 421 3.22 -24.93 -9.75
N ALA A 422 3.58 -24.57 -8.51
CA ALA A 422 2.66 -23.99 -7.52
C ALA A 422 2.11 -22.63 -7.98
N ALA A 423 2.94 -21.79 -8.60
CA ALA A 423 2.50 -20.52 -9.18
C ALA A 423 1.54 -20.72 -10.37
N ALA A 424 1.77 -21.73 -11.21
CA ALA A 424 0.89 -22.08 -12.31
C ALA A 424 -0.44 -22.67 -11.81
N ASP A 425 -0.40 -23.58 -10.84
CA ASP A 425 -1.60 -24.25 -10.30
C ASP A 425 -2.57 -23.26 -9.66
N ALA A 426 -2.10 -22.15 -9.09
CA ALA A 426 -2.97 -21.10 -8.55
C ALA A 426 -4.04 -20.62 -9.55
N GLY A 427 -3.76 -20.67 -10.86
CA GLY A 427 -4.73 -20.35 -11.91
C GLY A 427 -5.94 -21.27 -11.96
N ASN A 428 -5.79 -22.54 -11.59
CA ASN A 428 -6.86 -23.54 -11.57
C ASN A 428 -7.86 -23.31 -10.43
N HIS A 429 -7.54 -22.45 -9.46
CA HIS A 429 -8.38 -22.18 -8.29
C HIS A 429 -9.07 -20.81 -8.34
N ILE A 430 -8.86 -20.01 -9.39
CA ILE A 430 -9.41 -18.65 -9.51
C ILE A 430 -10.94 -18.69 -9.43
N ASP A 431 -11.59 -19.53 -10.21
CA ASP A 431 -13.07 -19.62 -10.22
C ASP A 431 -13.62 -19.98 -8.84
N ARG A 432 -12.98 -20.93 -8.15
CA ARG A 432 -13.36 -21.31 -6.78
C ARG A 432 -13.15 -20.18 -5.76
N ILE A 433 -12.06 -19.42 -5.88
CA ILE A 433 -11.76 -18.30 -4.96
C ILE A 433 -12.80 -17.19 -5.13
N PHE A 434 -13.21 -16.92 -6.37
CA PHE A 434 -14.15 -15.84 -6.70
C PHE A 434 -15.62 -16.27 -6.74
N ALA A 435 -15.94 -17.54 -6.54
CA ALA A 435 -17.31 -18.07 -6.61
C ALA A 435 -18.31 -17.31 -5.72
N ASP A 436 -17.90 -17.01 -4.47
CA ASP A 436 -18.74 -16.31 -3.48
C ASP A 436 -18.37 -14.82 -3.33
N VAL A 437 -17.47 -14.32 -4.19
CA VAL A 437 -17.08 -12.91 -4.20
C VAL A 437 -18.09 -12.16 -5.09
N PRO A 438 -18.73 -11.08 -4.58
CA PRO A 438 -19.61 -10.26 -5.41
C PRO A 438 -18.93 -9.84 -6.72
N PHE A 439 -19.64 -9.91 -7.83
CA PHE A 439 -19.10 -9.58 -9.18
C PHE A 439 -17.96 -10.48 -9.68
N GLY A 440 -17.66 -11.60 -9.01
CA GLY A 440 -16.67 -12.58 -9.46
C GLY A 440 -15.27 -12.00 -9.61
N ALA A 441 -14.48 -12.54 -10.55
CA ALA A 441 -13.16 -12.01 -10.88
C ALA A 441 -13.25 -10.60 -11.52
N PRO A 442 -12.18 -9.77 -11.48
CA PRO A 442 -12.14 -8.44 -12.10
C PRO A 442 -12.17 -8.44 -13.64
N GLU A 443 -13.36 -8.60 -14.21
CA GLU A 443 -13.60 -8.65 -15.66
C GLU A 443 -13.76 -7.27 -16.31
N GLU A 444 -13.83 -6.20 -15.51
CA GLU A 444 -14.03 -4.84 -15.99
C GLU A 444 -12.84 -4.37 -16.86
N PRO A 445 -13.07 -3.52 -17.90
CA PRO A 445 -12.03 -3.13 -18.82
C PRO A 445 -11.00 -2.20 -18.17
N THR A 446 -9.73 -2.33 -18.55
CA THR A 446 -8.71 -1.33 -18.25
C THR A 446 -8.94 -0.05 -19.06
N PRO A 447 -8.34 1.10 -18.70
CA PRO A 447 -8.44 2.31 -19.50
C PRO A 447 -7.77 2.12 -20.87
N ALA A 448 -8.41 2.64 -21.93
CA ALA A 448 -7.89 2.54 -23.29
C ALA A 448 -6.52 3.23 -23.45
N GLY A 449 -6.37 4.40 -22.83
CA GLY A 449 -5.16 5.22 -22.94
C GLY A 449 -4.92 5.75 -24.37
N GLY A 450 -3.70 6.23 -24.62
CA GLY A 450 -3.24 6.58 -25.97
C GLY A 450 -3.53 8.02 -26.43
N GLY A 451 -4.23 8.83 -25.64
CA GLY A 451 -4.46 10.26 -25.89
C GLY A 451 -3.30 11.18 -25.50
N ARG A 452 -3.50 12.50 -25.60
CA ARG A 452 -2.61 13.53 -25.02
C ARG A 452 -2.76 13.62 -23.49
N GLY A 453 -1.85 14.36 -22.84
CA GLY A 453 -1.93 14.61 -21.40
C GLY A 453 -1.98 13.35 -20.53
N ALA A 454 -2.92 13.34 -19.59
CA ALA A 454 -3.27 12.24 -18.71
C ALA A 454 -3.48 10.89 -19.44
N GLY A 455 -4.01 10.88 -20.67
CA GLY A 455 -4.24 9.66 -21.45
C GLY A 455 -2.97 8.86 -21.74
N ARG A 456 -1.79 9.49 -21.69
CA ARG A 456 -0.47 8.82 -21.85
C ARG A 456 -0.07 7.97 -20.64
N ALA A 457 -0.76 8.12 -19.52
CA ALA A 457 -0.50 7.34 -18.31
C ALA A 457 -0.80 5.85 -18.51
N PHE A 458 -1.61 5.48 -19.51
CA PHE A 458 -2.04 4.12 -19.76
C PHE A 458 -1.51 3.61 -21.10
N SER A 459 -0.81 2.48 -21.07
CA SER A 459 -0.32 1.81 -22.31
C SER A 459 -0.62 0.31 -22.34
N VAL A 460 -1.27 -0.21 -21.30
CA VAL A 460 -1.43 -1.64 -21.05
C VAL A 460 -2.31 -2.34 -22.10
N GLN A 461 -3.39 -1.71 -22.57
CA GLN A 461 -4.21 -2.27 -23.65
C GLN A 461 -3.44 -2.46 -24.96
N GLY A 462 -2.46 -1.59 -25.23
CA GLY A 462 -1.54 -1.76 -26.35
C GLY A 462 -0.80 -3.09 -26.33
N TYR A 463 -0.74 -3.79 -25.20
CA TYR A 463 -0.10 -5.11 -25.05
C TYR A 463 -1.09 -6.22 -24.66
N GLY A 464 -2.38 -6.06 -24.98
CA GLY A 464 -3.40 -7.10 -24.77
C GLY A 464 -3.89 -7.25 -23.33
N ILE A 465 -3.56 -6.31 -22.44
CA ILE A 465 -4.05 -6.25 -21.06
C ILE A 465 -5.36 -5.45 -21.07
N MET A 466 -6.46 -6.12 -21.40
CA MET A 466 -7.74 -5.50 -21.71
C MET A 466 -8.67 -5.41 -20.50
N LYS A 467 -8.44 -6.25 -19.49
CA LYS A 467 -9.25 -6.32 -18.27
C LYS A 467 -8.39 -6.15 -17.04
N TRP A 468 -8.97 -5.66 -15.94
CA TRP A 468 -8.19 -5.42 -14.72
C TRP A 468 -7.52 -6.68 -14.18
N ARG A 469 -8.14 -7.86 -14.31
CA ARG A 469 -7.51 -9.15 -13.96
C ARG A 469 -6.19 -9.41 -14.70
N ASP A 470 -6.02 -8.87 -15.91
CA ASP A 470 -4.84 -9.11 -16.76
C ASP A 470 -3.59 -8.39 -16.23
N LEU A 471 -3.75 -7.45 -15.29
CA LEU A 471 -2.64 -6.78 -14.58
C LEU A 471 -2.00 -7.64 -13.49
N PHE A 472 -2.51 -8.85 -13.25
CA PHE A 472 -2.05 -9.75 -12.21
C PHE A 472 -1.56 -11.07 -12.83
N THR A 473 -0.60 -11.75 -12.20
CA THR A 473 -0.41 -13.18 -12.47
C THR A 473 -1.58 -13.97 -11.86
N PRO A 474 -1.86 -15.21 -12.29
CA PRO A 474 -2.90 -16.01 -11.66
C PRO A 474 -2.70 -16.14 -10.13
N ARG A 475 -1.46 -16.35 -9.66
CA ARG A 475 -1.18 -16.43 -8.22
C ARG A 475 -1.42 -15.11 -7.48
N GLN A 476 -1.09 -13.96 -8.08
CA GLN A 476 -1.41 -12.64 -7.50
C GLN A 476 -2.92 -12.40 -7.41
N LEU A 477 -3.66 -12.79 -8.45
CA LEU A 477 -5.11 -12.67 -8.52
C LEU A 477 -5.80 -13.56 -7.47
N ALA A 478 -5.34 -14.81 -7.33
CA ALA A 478 -5.78 -15.74 -6.28
C ALA A 478 -5.54 -15.15 -4.89
N ALA A 479 -4.34 -14.56 -4.66
CA ALA A 479 -4.01 -13.93 -3.39
C ALA A 479 -4.99 -12.80 -3.03
N LEU A 480 -5.19 -11.83 -3.92
CA LEU A 480 -6.11 -10.71 -3.67
C LEU A 480 -7.55 -11.19 -3.47
N GLY A 481 -8.02 -12.16 -4.26
CA GLY A 481 -9.34 -12.77 -4.10
C GLY A 481 -9.54 -13.42 -2.73
N ALA A 482 -8.55 -14.17 -2.24
CA ALA A 482 -8.60 -14.79 -0.91
C ALA A 482 -8.63 -13.75 0.23
N PHE A 483 -7.88 -12.64 0.12
CA PHE A 483 -7.95 -11.55 1.10
C PHE A 483 -9.30 -10.82 1.10
N VAL A 484 -9.91 -10.63 -0.09
CA VAL A 484 -11.27 -10.09 -0.21
C VAL A 484 -12.27 -11.02 0.48
N LYS A 485 -12.24 -12.32 0.16
CA LYS A 485 -13.11 -13.34 0.76
C LYS A 485 -12.95 -13.38 2.29
N ALA A 486 -11.71 -13.41 2.78
CA ALA A 486 -11.42 -13.41 4.20
C ALA A 486 -11.90 -12.12 4.89
N THR A 487 -11.76 -10.95 4.27
CA THR A 487 -12.26 -9.69 4.85
C THR A 487 -13.79 -9.67 4.96
N ARG A 488 -14.50 -10.22 3.98
CA ARG A 488 -15.96 -10.39 4.04
C ARG A 488 -16.37 -11.36 5.14
N ALA A 489 -15.66 -12.48 5.28
CA ALA A 489 -15.91 -13.45 6.35
C ALA A 489 -15.62 -12.86 7.75
N ALA A 490 -14.61 -12.01 7.88
CA ALA A 490 -14.31 -11.29 9.12
C ALA A 490 -15.46 -10.35 9.51
N HIS A 491 -16.06 -9.66 8.53
CA HIS A 491 -17.26 -8.84 8.78
C HIS A 491 -18.42 -9.66 9.34
N GLY A 492 -18.74 -10.81 8.73
CA GLY A 492 -19.76 -11.73 9.24
C GLY A 492 -19.45 -12.23 10.65
N SER A 493 -18.19 -12.61 10.89
CA SER A 493 -17.73 -13.06 12.21
C SER A 493 -17.84 -11.97 13.29
N MET A 494 -17.61 -10.71 12.95
CA MET A 494 -17.82 -9.58 13.86
C MET A 494 -19.31 -9.40 14.22
N GLN A 495 -20.20 -9.56 13.24
CA GLN A 495 -21.65 -9.47 13.46
C GLN A 495 -22.14 -10.60 14.38
N GLU A 496 -21.69 -11.83 14.13
CA GLU A 496 -21.97 -12.99 14.99
C GLU A 496 -21.42 -12.80 16.41
N ALA A 497 -20.28 -12.13 16.56
CA ALA A 497 -19.69 -11.78 17.85
C ALA A 497 -20.36 -10.56 18.54
N GLY A 498 -21.44 -10.01 17.98
CA GLY A 498 -22.22 -8.92 18.59
C GLY A 498 -21.60 -7.53 18.47
N TYR A 499 -20.67 -7.31 17.53
CA TYR A 499 -20.17 -5.96 17.25
C TYR A 499 -21.29 -5.07 16.70
N PRO A 500 -21.42 -3.81 17.15
CA PRO A 500 -22.31 -2.86 16.52
C PRO A 500 -21.96 -2.63 15.05
N SER A 501 -22.99 -2.38 14.24
CA SER A 501 -22.84 -2.21 12.79
C SER A 501 -21.76 -1.20 12.41
N GLU A 502 -21.73 -0.03 13.05
CA GLU A 502 -20.72 1.01 12.75
C GLU A 502 -19.29 0.56 13.06
N TRP A 503 -19.10 -0.24 14.12
CA TRP A 503 -17.81 -0.80 14.48
C TRP A 503 -17.35 -1.86 13.46
N SER A 504 -18.22 -2.81 13.12
CA SER A 504 -17.89 -3.81 12.11
C SER A 504 -17.60 -3.16 10.75
N GLN A 505 -18.37 -2.14 10.37
CA GLN A 505 -18.13 -1.37 9.15
C GLN A 505 -16.79 -0.64 9.18
N GLY A 506 -16.48 0.08 10.28
CA GLY A 506 -15.20 0.77 10.45
C GLY A 506 -14.02 -0.19 10.34
N VAL A 507 -14.02 -1.28 11.12
CA VAL A 507 -12.96 -2.29 11.09
C VAL A 507 -12.81 -2.92 9.69
N THR A 508 -13.93 -3.24 9.03
CA THR A 508 -13.92 -3.81 7.66
C THR A 508 -13.35 -2.81 6.65
N ALA A 509 -13.73 -1.53 6.75
CA ALA A 509 -13.25 -0.46 5.88
C ALA A 509 -11.73 -0.24 6.04
N PHE A 510 -11.23 -0.21 7.27
CA PHE A 510 -9.78 -0.12 7.51
C PHE A 510 -9.05 -1.38 7.02
N ASN A 511 -9.59 -2.59 7.22
CA ASN A 511 -9.00 -3.81 6.66
C ASN A 511 -9.02 -3.85 5.12
N TYR A 512 -10.03 -3.25 4.47
CA TYR A 512 -9.98 -3.02 3.03
C TYR A 512 -8.85 -2.06 2.64
N CYS A 513 -8.58 -1.00 3.42
CA CYS A 513 -7.43 -0.13 3.14
C CYS A 513 -6.12 -0.94 3.08
N SER A 514 -5.98 -1.97 3.93
CA SER A 514 -4.84 -2.90 3.90
C SER A 514 -4.81 -3.72 2.61
N ILE A 515 -5.96 -4.19 2.10
CA ILE A 515 -6.07 -4.85 0.78
C ILE A 515 -5.66 -3.90 -0.35
N ALA A 516 -6.13 -2.66 -0.33
CA ALA A 516 -5.75 -1.67 -1.35
C ALA A 516 -4.23 -1.44 -1.36
N ARG A 517 -3.59 -1.36 -0.19
CA ARG A 517 -2.12 -1.25 -0.08
C ARG A 517 -1.39 -2.49 -0.58
N LEU A 518 -1.97 -3.67 -0.36
CA LEU A 518 -1.45 -4.93 -0.91
C LEU A 518 -1.59 -4.94 -2.44
N ALA A 519 -2.75 -4.57 -3.00
CA ALA A 519 -2.98 -4.50 -4.44
C ALA A 519 -1.99 -3.54 -5.14
N ASP A 520 -1.73 -2.36 -4.56
CA ASP A 520 -0.72 -1.42 -5.06
C ASP A 520 0.70 -2.02 -5.10
N ARG A 521 0.99 -3.06 -4.31
CA ARG A 521 2.27 -3.78 -4.29
C ARG A 521 2.20 -5.21 -4.82
N ASN A 522 1.09 -5.59 -5.45
CA ASN A 522 0.88 -6.95 -5.91
C ASN A 522 0.29 -7.00 -7.32
N SER A 523 0.91 -6.30 -8.27
CA SER A 523 0.56 -6.33 -9.69
C SER A 523 1.77 -6.63 -10.57
N LYS A 524 1.54 -6.96 -11.84
CA LYS A 524 2.58 -7.12 -12.87
C LYS A 524 3.22 -5.80 -13.32
N ILE A 525 2.89 -4.69 -12.66
CA ILE A 525 3.51 -3.38 -12.88
C ILE A 525 4.57 -3.09 -11.81
N CYS A 526 4.50 -3.74 -10.65
CA CYS A 526 5.46 -3.58 -9.56
C CYS A 526 6.88 -3.89 -10.00
N THR A 527 7.85 -3.08 -9.55
CA THR A 527 9.26 -3.23 -9.93
C THR A 527 10.15 -3.48 -8.71
N TRP A 528 11.26 -4.18 -8.89
CA TRP A 528 12.25 -4.37 -7.83
C TRP A 528 13.20 -3.19 -7.75
N GLN A 529 13.32 -2.56 -6.57
CA GLN A 529 14.24 -1.45 -6.36
C GLN A 529 15.64 -1.97 -6.04
N VAL A 530 16.45 -2.18 -7.08
CA VAL A 530 17.80 -2.79 -7.00
C VAL A 530 18.74 -2.11 -5.99
N GLY A 531 18.62 -0.79 -5.79
CA GLY A 531 19.44 -0.03 -4.83
C GLY A 531 18.95 -0.11 -3.38
N ALA A 532 17.71 -0.55 -3.17
CA ALA A 532 17.07 -0.63 -1.86
C ALA A 532 16.75 -2.06 -1.42
N ASP A 533 16.81 -3.06 -2.32
CA ASP A 533 16.50 -4.47 -2.03
C ASP A 533 15.08 -4.59 -1.48
N LYS A 534 14.12 -3.94 -2.15
CA LYS A 534 12.71 -3.86 -1.76
C LYS A 534 11.80 -3.70 -2.99
N ILE A 535 10.53 -4.02 -2.81
CA ILE A 535 9.51 -3.81 -3.84
C ILE A 535 9.14 -2.32 -4.00
N GLY A 536 8.95 -1.91 -5.24
CA GLY A 536 8.31 -0.65 -5.64
C GLY A 536 6.81 -0.86 -5.90
N HIS A 537 6.03 0.20 -5.75
CA HIS A 537 4.58 0.14 -5.90
C HIS A 537 4.12 0.45 -7.34
N THR A 538 2.90 0.02 -7.68
CA THR A 538 2.28 0.08 -9.01
C THR A 538 2.25 1.51 -9.53
N PHE A 539 1.80 2.46 -8.70
CA PHE A 539 1.59 3.85 -9.11
C PHE A 539 2.78 4.78 -8.82
N THR A 540 4.02 4.32 -9.00
CA THR A 540 5.23 5.16 -8.79
C THR A 540 5.16 6.48 -9.58
N ARG A 541 4.44 6.52 -10.71
CA ARG A 541 4.25 7.71 -11.56
C ARG A 541 2.78 8.08 -11.79
N PHE A 542 1.86 7.55 -10.97
CA PHE A 542 0.40 7.67 -11.22
C PHE A 542 0.02 7.27 -12.66
N ALA A 543 0.51 6.10 -13.08
CA ALA A 543 0.37 5.58 -14.43
C ALA A 543 0.35 4.05 -14.43
N LEU A 544 -0.23 3.45 -15.48
CA LEU A 544 -0.16 2.02 -15.77
C LEU A 544 0.62 1.82 -17.09
N PRO A 545 1.96 1.92 -17.04
CA PRO A 545 2.80 1.58 -18.18
C PRO A 545 2.91 0.06 -18.34
N ILE A 546 3.31 -0.41 -19.51
CA ILE A 546 3.84 -1.78 -19.60
C ILE A 546 5.15 -1.90 -18.80
N THR A 547 5.23 -2.95 -17.97
CA THR A 547 6.44 -3.34 -17.25
C THR A 547 6.94 -4.68 -17.83
N TRP A 548 8.22 -4.73 -18.19
CA TRP A 548 8.84 -5.88 -18.85
C TRP A 548 9.24 -6.96 -17.85
N ASP A 549 9.95 -6.55 -16.81
CA ASP A 549 10.33 -7.33 -15.65
C ASP A 549 9.65 -6.77 -14.41
N PHE A 550 8.96 -7.64 -13.68
CA PHE A 550 8.11 -7.27 -12.56
C PHE A 550 8.40 -8.13 -11.32
N VAL A 551 7.88 -7.69 -10.18
CA VAL A 551 8.01 -8.42 -8.92
C VAL A 551 6.64 -8.78 -8.37
N GLU A 552 6.49 -10.02 -7.96
CA GLU A 552 5.39 -10.50 -7.16
C GLU A 552 5.82 -10.52 -5.69
N VAL A 553 5.11 -9.80 -4.83
CA VAL A 553 5.36 -9.83 -3.38
C VAL A 553 4.80 -11.11 -2.77
N MET A 554 5.50 -11.63 -1.77
CA MET A 554 4.90 -12.63 -0.89
C MET A 554 3.82 -11.95 -0.03
N PRO A 555 2.53 -12.34 -0.11
CA PRO A 555 1.43 -11.53 0.46
C PRO A 555 1.50 -11.33 1.98
N TRP A 556 2.24 -12.17 2.69
CA TRP A 556 2.47 -12.06 4.13
C TRP A 556 3.95 -12.05 4.51
N ALA A 557 4.82 -11.55 3.63
CA ALA A 557 6.19 -11.22 4.01
C ALA A 557 6.20 -10.23 5.18
N ASP A 558 7.13 -10.42 6.12
CA ASP A 558 7.42 -9.45 7.18
C ASP A 558 8.32 -8.31 6.65
N SER A 559 7.95 -7.77 5.48
CA SER A 559 8.69 -6.69 4.85
C SER A 559 7.73 -5.80 4.05
N SER A 560 8.26 -4.71 3.49
CA SER A 560 7.46 -3.76 2.71
C SER A 560 6.65 -4.48 1.64
N GLY A 561 5.32 -4.36 1.71
CA GLY A 561 4.38 -4.94 0.75
C GLY A 561 3.60 -6.16 1.23
N GLY A 562 3.99 -6.76 2.35
CA GLY A 562 3.14 -7.75 3.02
C GLY A 562 1.89 -7.12 3.64
N TYR A 563 0.83 -7.93 3.77
CA TYR A 563 -0.46 -7.53 4.32
C TYR A 563 -0.37 -7.12 5.81
N GLY A 564 0.42 -7.82 6.64
CA GLY A 564 0.60 -7.46 8.04
C GLY A 564 1.16 -6.04 8.22
N GLN A 565 2.18 -5.70 7.45
CA GLN A 565 2.74 -4.33 7.42
C GLN A 565 1.73 -3.29 6.88
N ALA A 566 0.83 -3.69 5.99
CA ALA A 566 -0.25 -2.83 5.54
C ALA A 566 -1.28 -2.57 6.67
N VAL A 567 -1.65 -3.59 7.42
CA VAL A 567 -2.52 -3.49 8.60
C VAL A 567 -1.90 -2.57 9.65
N ASP A 568 -0.64 -2.77 10.01
CA ASP A 568 0.05 -1.93 10.99
C ASP A 568 0.10 -0.46 10.57
N TRP A 569 0.39 -0.21 9.29
CA TRP A 569 0.41 1.15 8.75
C TRP A 569 -0.97 1.80 8.74
N VAL A 570 -2.00 1.05 8.39
CA VAL A 570 -3.39 1.53 8.41
C VAL A 570 -3.84 1.84 9.84
N SER A 571 -3.53 0.96 10.79
CA SER A 571 -3.84 1.17 12.22
C SER A 571 -3.15 2.41 12.79
N GLN A 572 -1.86 2.63 12.48
CA GLN A 572 -1.16 3.87 12.89
C GLN A 572 -1.83 5.13 12.34
N VAL A 573 -2.29 5.09 11.09
CA VAL A 573 -3.00 6.23 10.52
C VAL A 573 -4.38 6.38 11.17
N SER A 574 -5.09 5.28 11.44
CA SER A 574 -6.38 5.26 12.15
C SER A 574 -6.28 5.89 13.54
N GLU A 575 -5.20 5.62 14.28
CA GLU A 575 -4.92 6.26 15.58
C GLU A 575 -4.83 7.78 15.43
N HIS A 576 -4.01 8.25 14.49
CA HIS A 576 -3.78 9.68 14.28
C HIS A 576 -5.03 10.43 13.79
N VAL A 577 -5.85 9.82 12.92
CA VAL A 577 -7.11 10.46 12.50
C VAL A 577 -8.19 10.38 13.58
N SER A 578 -8.19 9.35 14.44
CA SER A 578 -9.11 9.26 15.59
C SER A 578 -8.78 10.32 16.63
N GLU A 579 -7.49 10.54 16.91
CA GLU A 579 -7.02 11.62 17.78
C GLU A 579 -7.46 13.00 17.25
N ALA A 580 -7.28 13.24 15.95
CA ALA A 580 -7.73 14.48 15.31
C ALA A 580 -9.25 14.68 15.36
N ALA A 581 -10.02 13.59 15.43
CA ALA A 581 -11.47 13.61 15.43
C ALA A 581 -12.11 13.70 16.82
N LEU A 582 -11.35 13.52 17.92
CA LEU A 582 -11.87 13.58 19.30
C LEU A 582 -12.60 14.89 19.63
N HIS A 583 -12.16 16.00 19.01
CA HIS A 583 -12.73 17.33 19.21
C HIS A 583 -13.54 17.82 18.02
N ALA A 584 -13.76 16.97 17.01
CA ALA A 584 -14.49 17.35 15.80
C ALA A 584 -16.00 17.35 16.08
N PRO A 585 -16.71 18.47 15.88
CA PRO A 585 -18.14 18.58 16.17
C PRO A 585 -18.97 17.66 15.27
N SER A 586 -18.68 17.66 13.97
CA SER A 586 -19.32 16.77 13.01
C SER A 586 -18.43 16.58 11.78
N ALA A 587 -18.59 15.42 11.14
CA ALA A 587 -17.93 15.10 9.88
C ALA A 587 -18.94 14.38 8.97
N LEU A 588 -19.01 14.80 7.71
CA LEU A 588 -19.90 14.20 6.72
C LEU A 588 -19.15 13.95 5.41
N ALA A 589 -19.14 12.71 4.93
CA ALA A 589 -18.59 12.33 3.64
C ALA A 589 -19.70 11.91 2.67
N GLN A 590 -19.87 12.70 1.62
CA GLN A 590 -20.93 12.52 0.61
C GLN A 590 -20.37 11.98 -0.70
N SER A 591 -21.15 11.12 -1.35
CA SER A 591 -20.89 10.69 -2.72
C SER A 591 -21.82 11.47 -3.64
N SER A 592 -21.36 12.62 -4.12
CA SER A 592 -22.17 13.57 -4.89
C SER A 592 -21.32 14.42 -5.81
N SER A 593 -21.96 14.97 -6.85
CA SER A 593 -21.33 15.91 -7.77
C SER A 593 -21.14 17.29 -7.12
N ALA A 594 -20.03 17.95 -7.45
CA ALA A 594 -19.75 19.33 -7.05
C ALA A 594 -20.71 20.34 -7.71
N THR A 595 -21.46 19.94 -8.74
CA THR A 595 -22.48 20.78 -9.39
C THR A 595 -23.84 20.74 -8.67
N THR A 596 -24.00 19.85 -7.69
CA THR A 596 -25.24 19.68 -6.92
C THR A 596 -24.96 19.85 -5.43
N ILE A 597 -24.82 21.10 -4.99
CA ILE A 597 -24.60 21.47 -3.58
C ILE A 597 -25.87 22.17 -3.07
N SER A 598 -26.29 21.86 -1.84
CA SER A 598 -27.45 22.49 -1.21
C SER A 598 -27.18 23.96 -0.86
N ASN A 599 -28.15 24.84 -1.11
CA ASN A 599 -28.02 26.28 -0.93
C ASN A 599 -27.91 26.72 0.54
N GLY A 600 -27.11 27.77 0.81
CA GLY A 600 -27.02 28.46 2.10
C GLY A 600 -26.64 27.59 3.29
N MET A 601 -25.81 26.55 3.08
CA MET A 601 -25.47 25.57 4.11
C MET A 601 -24.11 25.79 4.77
N TYR A 602 -23.20 26.54 4.15
CA TYR A 602 -21.79 26.57 4.55
C TYR A 602 -21.26 27.98 4.78
N ASP A 603 -20.33 28.11 5.72
CA ASP A 603 -19.67 29.39 6.01
C ASP A 603 -18.44 29.61 5.11
N VAL A 604 -17.76 28.51 4.79
CA VAL A 604 -16.53 28.51 4.00
C VAL A 604 -16.53 27.32 3.06
N ILE A 605 -16.15 27.57 1.81
CA ILE A 605 -15.81 26.52 0.85
C ILE A 605 -14.32 26.66 0.55
N LEU A 606 -13.54 25.64 0.91
CA LEU A 606 -12.11 25.57 0.59
C LEU A 606 -11.85 24.25 -0.14
N THR A 607 -11.31 24.33 -1.34
CA THR A 607 -11.16 23.16 -2.21
C THR A 607 -9.97 23.29 -3.14
N ASP A 608 -9.53 22.14 -3.66
CA ASP A 608 -8.44 21.98 -4.61
C ASP A 608 -8.98 21.14 -5.80
N PRO A 609 -9.62 21.78 -6.78
CA PRO A 609 -10.29 21.07 -7.87
C PRO A 609 -9.28 20.34 -8.79
N PRO A 610 -9.73 19.36 -9.58
CA PRO A 610 -8.89 18.77 -10.63
C PRO A 610 -8.42 19.83 -11.62
N TYR A 611 -7.21 19.66 -12.17
CA TYR A 611 -6.59 20.60 -13.12
C TYR A 611 -6.47 19.96 -14.50
N TYR A 612 -7.44 20.24 -15.38
CA TYR A 612 -7.44 19.82 -16.79
C TYR A 612 -6.99 18.35 -16.97
N ASP A 613 -5.90 18.13 -17.72
CA ASP A 613 -5.35 16.84 -18.14
C ASP A 613 -4.16 16.40 -17.27
N ALA A 614 -4.00 16.97 -16.06
CA ALA A 614 -2.82 16.72 -15.23
C ALA A 614 -2.75 15.27 -14.71
N ILE A 615 -3.88 14.72 -14.24
CA ILE A 615 -3.95 13.37 -13.65
C ILE A 615 -5.30 12.72 -14.02
N PRO A 616 -5.30 11.48 -14.53
CA PRO A 616 -6.52 10.72 -14.81
C PRO A 616 -7.05 10.02 -13.53
N TYR A 617 -7.65 10.78 -12.61
CA TYR A 617 -8.04 10.28 -11.29
C TYR A 617 -8.97 9.08 -11.34
N SER A 618 -10.12 9.17 -12.03
CA SER A 618 -11.11 8.08 -12.06
C SER A 618 -10.54 6.79 -12.65
N ASP A 619 -9.76 6.87 -13.74
CA ASP A 619 -9.14 5.70 -14.36
C ASP A 619 -8.05 5.05 -13.48
N LEU A 620 -7.28 5.84 -12.74
CA LEU A 620 -6.34 5.32 -11.74
C LEU A 620 -7.06 4.68 -10.56
N MET A 621 -8.16 5.28 -10.12
CA MET A 621 -8.93 4.80 -8.98
C MET A 621 -9.76 3.56 -9.30
N ASP A 622 -10.09 3.31 -10.56
CA ASP A 622 -10.74 2.08 -10.99
C ASP A 622 -9.94 0.83 -10.60
N PHE A 623 -8.60 0.91 -10.60
CA PHE A 623 -7.72 -0.16 -10.11
C PHE A 623 -8.06 -0.58 -8.67
N PHE A 624 -8.44 0.36 -7.81
CA PHE A 624 -8.83 0.10 -6.42
C PHE A 624 -10.33 -0.16 -6.30
N TYR A 625 -11.15 0.56 -7.06
CA TYR A 625 -12.60 0.45 -7.04
C TYR A 625 -13.08 -0.97 -7.30
N ILE A 626 -12.44 -1.67 -8.24
CA ILE A 626 -12.79 -3.07 -8.53
C ILE A 626 -12.62 -3.99 -7.31
N TRP A 627 -11.69 -3.71 -6.41
CA TRP A 627 -11.51 -4.46 -5.16
C TRP A 627 -12.44 -3.93 -4.06
N LEU A 628 -12.62 -2.61 -4.00
CA LEU A 628 -13.52 -1.94 -3.05
C LEU A 628 -14.94 -2.49 -3.16
N ARG A 629 -15.50 -2.50 -4.38
CA ARG A 629 -16.86 -2.97 -4.63
C ARG A 629 -17.01 -4.46 -4.29
N ARG A 630 -16.01 -5.29 -4.61
CA ARG A 630 -16.02 -6.72 -4.29
C ARG A 630 -15.95 -6.99 -2.79
N THR A 631 -15.26 -6.12 -2.06
CA THR A 631 -15.11 -6.24 -0.61
C THR A 631 -16.35 -5.76 0.12
N LEU A 632 -16.83 -4.54 -0.18
CA LEU A 632 -17.83 -3.85 0.65
C LEU A 632 -19.28 -3.93 0.14
N HIS A 633 -19.53 -4.44 -1.08
CA HIS A 633 -20.89 -4.56 -1.58
C HIS A 633 -21.78 -5.39 -0.63
N ARG A 634 -22.93 -4.82 -0.28
CA ARG A 634 -23.95 -5.36 0.63
C ARG A 634 -23.51 -5.64 2.07
N LEU A 635 -22.36 -5.13 2.54
CA LEU A 635 -21.90 -5.30 3.94
C LEU A 635 -22.46 -4.22 4.91
N ALA A 636 -23.75 -3.88 4.78
CA ALA A 636 -24.51 -2.90 5.58
C ALA A 636 -24.18 -1.40 5.36
N ALA A 637 -25.25 -0.60 5.19
CA ALA A 637 -25.40 0.88 5.22
C ALA A 637 -24.48 1.80 4.39
N LEU A 638 -23.44 1.30 3.71
CA LEU A 638 -22.79 2.03 2.63
C LEU A 638 -23.71 1.96 1.41
N SER A 639 -24.17 3.10 0.91
CA SER A 639 -25.21 3.16 -0.12
C SER A 639 -24.91 2.19 -1.25
N ASP A 640 -25.76 1.15 -1.40
CA ASP A 640 -25.60 0.13 -2.43
C ASP A 640 -25.45 0.75 -3.82
N THR A 641 -26.00 1.95 -4.04
CA THR A 641 -25.91 2.72 -5.28
C THR A 641 -24.47 3.03 -5.70
N VAL A 642 -23.56 3.29 -4.76
CA VAL A 642 -22.17 3.70 -5.04
C VAL A 642 -21.36 2.57 -5.68
N PHE A 643 -21.71 1.31 -5.39
CA PHE A 643 -20.98 0.13 -5.87
C PHE A 643 -21.66 -0.60 -7.04
N ARG A 644 -22.80 -0.09 -7.55
CA ARG A 644 -23.56 -0.75 -8.63
C ARG A 644 -22.81 -0.72 -9.96
N ALA A 645 -22.25 0.43 -10.32
CA ALA A 645 -21.56 0.59 -11.58
C ALA A 645 -20.29 -0.28 -11.63
N PRO A 646 -19.93 -0.83 -12.81
CA PRO A 646 -18.72 -1.64 -12.96
C PRO A 646 -17.43 -0.85 -12.72
N LEU A 647 -17.43 0.44 -13.04
CA LEU A 647 -16.32 1.37 -12.85
C LEU A 647 -16.82 2.66 -12.18
N GLY A 648 -15.88 3.48 -11.71
CA GLY A 648 -16.19 4.82 -11.21
C GLY A 648 -16.77 5.72 -12.32
N PRO A 649 -17.53 6.77 -11.95
CA PRO A 649 -18.15 7.68 -12.91
C PRO A 649 -17.14 8.22 -13.92
N LYS A 650 -17.57 8.22 -15.18
CA LYS A 650 -16.88 8.83 -16.33
C LYS A 650 -17.81 9.89 -16.92
N TRP A 651 -17.32 10.66 -17.89
CA TRP A 651 -18.15 11.65 -18.57
C TRP A 651 -19.34 10.99 -19.28
N ASP A 652 -20.54 11.49 -19.00
CA ASP A 652 -21.79 11.09 -19.66
C ASP A 652 -22.25 12.23 -20.57
N ALA A 653 -22.19 12.00 -21.89
CA ALA A 653 -22.53 13.00 -22.88
C ALA A 653 -24.05 13.29 -22.97
N GLU A 654 -24.91 12.36 -22.54
CA GLU A 654 -26.37 12.56 -22.54
C GLU A 654 -26.77 13.45 -21.36
N ARG A 655 -26.13 13.25 -20.21
CA ARG A 655 -26.38 14.05 -19.00
C ARG A 655 -25.55 15.33 -18.92
N ASN A 656 -24.52 15.45 -19.75
CA ASN A 656 -23.53 16.52 -19.70
C ASN A 656 -22.92 16.67 -18.29
N ASP A 657 -22.62 15.53 -17.66
CA ASP A 657 -22.19 15.43 -16.26
C ASP A 657 -21.24 14.24 -16.08
N GLY A 658 -20.45 14.25 -15.01
CA GLY A 658 -19.47 13.21 -14.71
C GLY A 658 -18.20 13.78 -14.10
N GLU A 659 -17.10 13.04 -14.22
CA GLU A 659 -15.80 13.53 -13.74
C GLU A 659 -15.32 14.71 -14.60
N LEU A 660 -15.01 15.82 -13.95
CA LEU A 660 -14.50 17.06 -14.57
C LEU A 660 -12.98 16.99 -14.78
N ILE A 661 -12.56 16.34 -15.87
CA ILE A 661 -11.16 16.34 -16.33
C ILE A 661 -11.10 16.62 -17.83
N ASP A 662 -9.97 17.14 -18.31
CA ASP A 662 -9.72 17.27 -19.75
C ASP A 662 -9.10 15.97 -20.28
N ASP A 663 -9.93 15.13 -20.91
CA ASP A 663 -9.55 13.87 -21.52
C ASP A 663 -10.28 13.66 -22.86
N GLU A 664 -9.61 13.98 -23.96
CA GLU A 664 -10.15 13.88 -25.32
C GLU A 664 -10.65 12.47 -25.66
N SER A 665 -10.13 11.42 -25.01
CA SER A 665 -10.57 10.04 -25.26
C SER A 665 -12.03 9.80 -24.87
N ARG A 666 -12.57 10.61 -23.94
CA ARG A 666 -13.99 10.59 -23.50
C ARG A 666 -14.91 11.35 -24.46
N HIS A 667 -14.34 12.11 -25.39
CA HIS A 667 -15.06 12.95 -26.34
C HIS A 667 -14.76 12.55 -27.79
N ALA A 668 -14.61 11.24 -28.05
CA ALA A 668 -14.31 10.67 -29.37
C ALA A 668 -13.04 11.26 -30.02
N GLY A 669 -12.07 11.68 -29.21
CA GLY A 669 -10.82 12.31 -29.67
C GLY A 669 -10.90 13.81 -29.90
N ASP A 670 -12.04 14.46 -29.60
CA ASP A 670 -12.21 15.90 -29.75
C ASP A 670 -11.71 16.67 -28.51
N ALA A 671 -10.47 17.15 -28.59
CA ALA A 671 -9.86 17.94 -27.54
C ALA A 671 -10.55 19.28 -27.26
N LYS A 672 -11.15 19.91 -28.29
CA LYS A 672 -11.84 21.18 -28.08
C LYS A 672 -13.10 20.95 -27.26
N LYS A 673 -13.85 19.90 -27.61
CA LYS A 673 -15.05 19.50 -26.87
C LYS A 673 -14.72 19.07 -25.43
N SER A 674 -13.64 18.33 -25.24
CA SER A 674 -13.15 17.91 -23.92
C SER A 674 -12.84 19.11 -23.01
N ARG A 675 -12.04 20.05 -23.53
CA ARG A 675 -11.70 21.27 -22.81
C ARG A 675 -12.95 22.11 -22.47
N GLN A 676 -13.87 22.26 -23.42
CA GLN A 676 -15.12 22.99 -23.19
C GLN A 676 -15.98 22.34 -22.10
N ALA A 677 -16.13 21.01 -22.13
CA ALA A 677 -16.88 20.25 -21.13
C ALA A 677 -16.30 20.42 -19.72
N TYR A 678 -14.97 20.42 -19.60
CA TYR A 678 -14.27 20.73 -18.35
C TYR A 678 -14.54 22.17 -17.88
N GLU A 679 -14.35 23.17 -18.75
CA GLU A 679 -14.51 24.59 -18.39
C GLU A 679 -15.98 24.90 -17.98
N ASP A 680 -16.96 24.38 -18.73
CA ASP A 680 -18.39 24.55 -18.43
C ASP A 680 -18.78 23.85 -17.12
N GLY A 681 -18.33 22.61 -16.92
CA GLY A 681 -18.60 21.86 -15.69
C GLY A 681 -18.00 22.51 -14.45
N MET A 682 -16.77 23.05 -14.57
CA MET A 682 -16.14 23.81 -13.49
C MET A 682 -16.87 25.13 -13.22
N SER A 683 -17.37 25.81 -14.25
CA SER A 683 -18.22 27.00 -14.09
C SER A 683 -19.48 26.67 -13.29
N HIS A 684 -20.21 25.61 -13.65
CA HIS A 684 -21.39 25.17 -12.90
C HIS A 684 -21.06 24.77 -11.45
N ALA A 685 -19.91 24.13 -11.21
CA ALA A 685 -19.47 23.80 -9.86
C ALA A 685 -19.22 25.07 -9.03
N PHE A 686 -18.57 26.09 -9.60
CA PHE A 686 -18.36 27.36 -8.90
C PHE A 686 -19.66 28.13 -8.66
N GLU A 687 -20.62 28.10 -9.58
CA GLU A 687 -21.96 28.65 -9.36
C GLU A 687 -22.70 27.94 -8.23
N ALA A 688 -22.62 26.60 -8.17
CA ALA A 688 -23.21 25.81 -7.09
C ALA A 688 -22.55 26.13 -5.74
N MET A 689 -21.22 26.27 -5.70
CA MET A 689 -20.49 26.70 -4.51
C MET A 689 -20.91 28.09 -4.06
N HIS A 690 -21.04 29.05 -4.98
CA HIS A 690 -21.47 30.41 -4.64
C HIS A 690 -22.87 30.45 -4.04
N LYS A 691 -23.80 29.61 -4.53
CA LYS A 691 -25.16 29.48 -3.96
C LYS A 691 -25.20 28.76 -2.60
N ALA A 692 -24.16 27.99 -2.28
CA ALA A 692 -24.06 27.17 -1.08
C ALA A 692 -23.46 27.92 0.12
N LEU A 693 -22.68 28.99 -0.14
CA LEU A 693 -22.34 30.06 0.81
C LEU A 693 -23.59 30.91 1.08
#